data_AF-A0A5N6TS84-F1
#
_entry.id   AF-A0A5N6TS84-F1
#
_cell.length_a   1.000
_cell.length_b   1.000
_cell.length_c   1.000
_cell.angle_alpha   90.00
_cell.angle_beta   90.00
_cell.angle_gamma   90.00
#
_symmetry.space_group_name_H-M   'P 1'
#
loop_
_entity.id
_entity.type
_entity.pdbx_description
1 polymer ?
#
loop_
_entity_poly.entity_id
_entity_poly.type
_entity_poly.pdbx_seq_one_letter_code
_entity_poly.pdbx_strand_id
1 'polypeptide(L)'
;MPDPANLPLELFEMVLDLALIEPTKHQLCGLALLSRRWYEAVMVRLYKEWHYNGARQPFMTLWMFLRTILRNPKVAALIRFLVIGNWGFYTPAMAVYHPKYGDHQIIELPEEDLDLVRAAISEAGISSLESSIIQSLHRRDRRPLMALLLTRLPNLMCLEATVPPHDPVLGSVLQEAMRRQRAGHKVFSRLTDLIIRAEVDVPPSHGESIGPLTGIHTKDEFNYLWSIMFLQGLQTLSLAGVHHKLIVLKTNPRVPYSQKLHVEANEEVRWRFTDIRSLLSLPAKLASFSFNVYNAPLKGALALISNKEIWEALQIHSENLETLEVFRHGPDYQSGKESSHHFGLLKSFTRLKYLGIQVEILLGGSFGLPIAPFRLADTLPCSLETLVFNGCTCDGVPDFPLQIEELLQSPEFPSLKSISMEDLCSYEEESDHDTSSLYKTIGQACDKRGVDFQLSESFDFCGRPEPVRTPGAVFGMERDGARRSSMFKTSPARFHDPHELILPRIGDDDLWGETARIASEIEEDPHGKTFGENEHFRALYGRPTVHARFFADHAGEAAYMVFHNKELVPLPPLYSFALYFTHAEASEKTVDMVGFYKELFSPFWPSYCFRLDFYFIPGGSAHDCMSHYRAEKAARGDHHEQLIAYKKHRDETDQPRGQLPGMVNEYPGGVLHICPNQNWNDEERAFLSVLFDPDDTCEKSIRIRRAPIDAQSPLYDPKAGKQTVQHWMLDLASRYSQGHTRPWEKATNKGWTAWPCL
;
A
#
# COMPACT_ATOMS: atom_id res chain seq x y z
N MET A 1 4.84 -45.43 3.59
CA MET A 1 4.10 -45.00 4.81
C MET A 1 2.64 -45.32 4.61
N PRO A 2 1.90 -45.72 5.67
CA PRO A 2 0.44 -45.82 5.60
C PRO A 2 -0.18 -44.45 5.29
N ASP A 3 -1.29 -44.44 4.54
CA ASP A 3 -2.03 -43.21 4.23
C ASP A 3 -2.61 -42.60 5.53
N PRO A 4 -2.23 -41.36 5.91
CA PRO A 4 -2.72 -40.74 7.13
C PRO A 4 -4.24 -40.51 7.11
N ALA A 5 -4.90 -40.50 5.95
CA ALA A 5 -6.37 -40.44 5.89
C ALA A 5 -7.06 -41.73 6.42
N ASN A 6 -6.31 -42.78 6.73
CA ASN A 6 -6.83 -43.96 7.43
C ASN A 6 -6.88 -43.79 8.94
N LEU A 7 -6.32 -42.71 9.50
CA LEU A 7 -6.45 -42.38 10.91
C LEU A 7 -7.91 -41.98 11.26
N PRO A 8 -8.31 -42.06 12.55
CA PRO A 8 -9.49 -41.37 13.06
C PRO A 8 -9.52 -39.90 12.63
N LEU A 9 -10.71 -39.35 12.37
CA LEU A 9 -10.87 -38.01 11.78
C LEU A 9 -10.17 -36.93 12.62
N GLU A 10 -10.23 -37.05 13.95
CA GLU A 10 -9.61 -36.11 14.88
C GLU A 10 -8.08 -36.13 14.77
N LEU A 11 -7.49 -37.33 14.63
CA LEU A 11 -6.05 -37.48 14.43
C LEU A 11 -5.62 -37.00 13.02
N PHE A 12 -6.44 -37.27 12.00
CA PHE A 12 -6.18 -36.81 10.65
C PHE A 12 -6.22 -35.27 10.55
N GLU A 13 -7.24 -34.62 11.13
CA GLU A 13 -7.33 -33.16 11.17
C GLU A 13 -6.15 -32.54 11.94
N MET A 14 -5.73 -33.11 13.07
CA MET A 14 -4.53 -32.64 13.78
C MET A 14 -3.26 -32.79 12.93
N VAL A 15 -3.12 -33.88 12.17
CA VAL A 15 -1.99 -34.04 11.23
C VAL A 15 -2.06 -32.97 10.13
N LEU A 16 -3.25 -32.66 9.60
CA LEU A 16 -3.41 -31.58 8.63
C LEU A 16 -3.08 -30.22 9.23
N ASP A 17 -3.53 -29.90 10.44
CA ASP A 17 -3.21 -28.65 11.13
C ASP A 17 -1.70 -28.47 11.32
N LEU A 18 -1.00 -29.53 11.71
CA LEU A 18 0.45 -29.50 11.91
C LEU A 18 1.24 -29.47 10.59
N ALA A 19 0.76 -30.17 9.55
CA ALA A 19 1.45 -30.24 8.26
C ALA A 19 1.16 -29.03 7.36
N LEU A 20 0.04 -28.35 7.59
CA LEU A 20 -0.49 -27.27 6.77
C LEU A 20 -0.68 -26.01 7.63
N ILE A 21 0.42 -25.52 8.21
CA ILE A 21 0.40 -24.29 9.01
C ILE A 21 0.00 -23.08 8.12
N GLU A 22 0.46 -23.05 6.86
CA GLU A 22 0.11 -22.03 5.86
C GLU A 22 0.08 -22.63 4.44
N PRO A 23 -0.88 -23.50 4.13
CA PRO A 23 -0.90 -24.19 2.85
C PRO A 23 -1.31 -23.24 1.73
N THR A 24 -0.59 -23.29 0.62
CA THR A 24 -1.05 -22.63 -0.59
C THR A 24 -2.36 -23.28 -1.07
N LYS A 25 -3.24 -22.49 -1.69
CA LYS A 25 -4.47 -23.02 -2.31
C LYS A 25 -4.16 -24.13 -3.32
N HIS A 26 -3.02 -24.06 -4.01
CA HIS A 26 -2.59 -25.08 -4.95
C HIS A 26 -2.27 -26.42 -4.27
N GLN A 27 -1.55 -26.40 -3.14
CA GLN A 27 -1.30 -27.60 -2.34
C GLN A 27 -2.61 -28.22 -1.85
N LEU A 28 -3.53 -27.41 -1.33
CA LEU A 28 -4.84 -27.89 -0.89
C LEU A 28 -5.64 -28.51 -2.04
N CYS A 29 -5.68 -27.87 -3.21
CA CYS A 29 -6.31 -28.45 -4.40
C CYS A 29 -5.69 -29.80 -4.77
N GLY A 30 -4.35 -29.91 -4.75
CA GLY A 30 -3.66 -31.17 -5.03
C GLY A 30 -4.01 -32.28 -4.03
N LEU A 31 -4.05 -31.95 -2.73
CA LEU A 31 -4.43 -32.90 -1.69
C LEU A 31 -5.89 -33.37 -1.83
N ALA A 32 -6.79 -32.46 -2.22
CA ALA A 32 -8.20 -32.78 -2.43
C ALA A 32 -8.43 -33.82 -3.54
N LEU A 33 -7.44 -34.07 -4.42
CA LEU A 33 -7.50 -35.06 -5.49
C LEU A 33 -7.02 -36.46 -5.05
N LEU A 34 -6.45 -36.63 -3.85
CA LEU A 34 -5.86 -37.91 -3.43
C LEU A 34 -6.91 -38.97 -3.09
N SER A 35 -7.94 -38.60 -2.33
CA SER A 35 -9.05 -39.49 -1.97
C SER A 35 -10.27 -38.69 -1.54
N ARG A 36 -11.43 -39.35 -1.40
CA ARG A 36 -12.66 -38.70 -0.90
C ARG A 36 -12.51 -38.17 0.54
N ARG A 37 -11.75 -38.87 1.39
CA ARG A 37 -11.48 -38.42 2.76
C ARG A 37 -10.60 -37.17 2.78
N TRP A 38 -9.57 -37.15 1.94
CA TRP A 38 -8.74 -35.97 1.75
C TRP A 38 -9.57 -34.79 1.22
N TYR A 39 -10.44 -35.03 0.23
CA TYR A 39 -11.36 -34.03 -0.29
C TYR A 39 -12.23 -33.44 0.83
N GLU A 40 -12.94 -34.27 1.60
CA GLU A 40 -13.86 -33.81 2.64
C GLU A 40 -13.16 -32.97 3.73
N ALA A 41 -11.96 -33.37 4.16
CA ALA A 41 -11.16 -32.63 5.15
C ALA A 41 -10.62 -31.30 4.59
N VAL A 42 -10.08 -31.32 3.37
CA VAL A 42 -9.43 -30.14 2.77
C VAL A 42 -10.44 -29.11 2.28
N MET A 43 -11.64 -29.52 1.84
CA MET A 43 -12.65 -28.61 1.33
C MET A 43 -13.08 -27.54 2.35
N VAL A 44 -13.16 -27.91 3.64
CA VAL A 44 -13.45 -26.95 4.70
C VAL A 44 -12.39 -25.87 4.74
N ARG A 45 -11.10 -26.24 4.67
CA ARG A 45 -9.97 -25.31 4.68
C ARG A 45 -9.93 -24.44 3.43
N LEU A 46 -10.20 -25.03 2.27
CA LEU A 46 -10.14 -24.35 0.97
C LEU A 46 -11.23 -23.28 0.80
N TYR A 47 -12.42 -23.53 1.33
CA TYR A 47 -13.57 -22.63 1.20
C TYR A 47 -13.94 -21.87 2.47
N LYS A 48 -13.27 -22.11 3.61
CA LYS A 48 -13.50 -21.34 4.86
C LYS A 48 -13.38 -19.83 4.60
N GLU A 49 -12.42 -19.46 3.76
CA GLU A 49 -12.09 -18.08 3.45
C GLU A 49 -11.94 -17.92 1.93
N TRP A 50 -12.60 -16.88 1.39
CA TRP A 50 -12.50 -16.57 -0.03
C TRP A 50 -12.17 -15.09 -0.23
N HIS A 51 -11.28 -14.83 -1.19
CA HIS A 51 -10.76 -13.51 -1.51
C HIS A 51 -11.12 -13.13 -2.93
N TYR A 52 -11.59 -11.90 -3.12
CA TYR A 52 -11.75 -11.32 -4.46
C TYR A 52 -11.34 -9.86 -4.53
N ASN A 53 -10.42 -9.55 -5.43
CA ASN A 53 -9.96 -8.19 -5.69
C ASN A 53 -10.25 -7.84 -7.15
N GLY A 54 -11.34 -7.11 -7.40
CA GLY A 54 -11.75 -6.70 -8.74
C GLY A 54 -10.79 -5.73 -9.43
N ALA A 55 -9.78 -5.20 -8.73
CA ALA A 55 -8.68 -4.49 -9.36
C ALA A 55 -7.66 -5.45 -9.98
N ARG A 56 -7.61 -6.73 -9.60
CA ARG A 56 -6.64 -7.73 -10.12
C ARG A 56 -7.28 -8.98 -10.71
N GLN A 57 -8.57 -9.19 -10.48
CA GLN A 57 -9.28 -10.40 -10.89
C GLN A 57 -10.48 -10.05 -11.78
N PRO A 58 -10.64 -10.77 -12.91
CA PRO A 58 -11.71 -10.49 -13.84
C PRO A 58 -13.09 -10.85 -13.28
N PHE A 59 -14.13 -10.29 -13.91
CA PHE A 59 -15.53 -10.61 -13.68
C PHE A 59 -15.79 -12.13 -13.74
N MET A 60 -15.12 -12.83 -14.66
CA MET A 60 -15.24 -14.29 -14.80
C MET A 60 -14.82 -15.08 -13.56
N THR A 61 -13.84 -14.60 -12.79
CA THR A 61 -13.46 -15.23 -11.53
C THR A 61 -14.60 -15.18 -10.51
N LEU A 62 -15.24 -14.01 -10.37
CA LEU A 62 -16.39 -13.83 -9.48
C LEU A 62 -17.61 -14.62 -9.97
N TRP A 63 -17.86 -14.62 -11.28
CA TRP A 63 -18.93 -15.39 -11.92
C TRP A 63 -18.82 -16.89 -11.64
N MET A 64 -17.65 -17.49 -11.91
CA MET A 64 -17.41 -18.92 -11.68
C MET A 64 -17.57 -19.29 -10.20
N PHE A 65 -17.12 -18.40 -9.30
CA PHE A 65 -17.31 -18.60 -7.88
C PHE A 65 -18.78 -18.55 -7.48
N LEU A 66 -19.54 -17.52 -7.90
CA LEU A 66 -20.97 -17.43 -7.63
C LEU A 66 -21.71 -18.68 -8.16
N ARG A 67 -21.42 -19.11 -9.39
CA ARG A 67 -21.99 -20.32 -9.98
C ARG A 67 -21.73 -21.55 -9.12
N THR A 68 -20.51 -21.69 -8.57
CA THR A 68 -20.16 -22.76 -7.63
C THR A 68 -21.00 -22.71 -6.36
N ILE A 69 -21.16 -21.52 -5.77
CA ILE A 69 -21.96 -21.31 -4.56
C ILE A 69 -23.44 -21.61 -4.80
N LEU A 70 -24.00 -21.17 -5.93
CA LEU A 70 -25.40 -21.43 -6.29
C LEU A 70 -25.68 -22.91 -6.54
N ARG A 71 -24.75 -23.63 -7.19
CA ARG A 71 -24.90 -25.06 -7.49
C ARG A 71 -24.63 -25.95 -6.27
N ASN A 72 -23.83 -25.49 -5.31
CA ASN A 72 -23.38 -26.31 -4.19
C ASN A 72 -23.63 -25.62 -2.83
N PRO A 73 -24.83 -25.77 -2.25
CA PRO A 73 -25.16 -25.23 -0.94
C PRO A 73 -24.25 -25.73 0.20
N LYS A 74 -23.66 -26.93 0.05
CA LYS A 74 -22.70 -27.44 1.05
C LYS A 74 -21.44 -26.60 1.07
N VAL A 75 -20.90 -26.25 -0.11
CA VAL A 75 -19.73 -25.36 -0.24
C VAL A 75 -20.07 -23.95 0.25
N ALA A 76 -21.23 -23.43 -0.11
CA ALA A 76 -21.73 -22.14 0.41
C ALA A 76 -21.75 -22.09 1.94
N ALA A 77 -22.14 -23.19 2.57
CA ALA A 77 -22.17 -23.34 4.02
C ALA A 77 -20.78 -23.53 4.66
N LEU A 78 -19.69 -23.70 3.90
CA LEU A 78 -18.32 -23.75 4.43
C LEU A 78 -17.71 -22.36 4.60
N ILE A 79 -18.14 -21.38 3.83
CA ILE A 79 -17.59 -20.02 3.87
C ILE A 79 -17.93 -19.35 5.21
N ARG A 80 -16.90 -18.80 5.85
CA ARG A 80 -16.96 -18.09 7.13
C ARG A 80 -16.38 -16.69 7.01
N PHE A 81 -15.36 -16.51 6.18
CA PHE A 81 -14.64 -15.26 5.98
C PHE A 81 -14.70 -14.87 4.50
N LEU A 82 -15.06 -13.63 4.23
CA LEU A 82 -15.10 -13.09 2.89
C LEU A 82 -14.29 -11.79 2.87
N VAL A 83 -13.23 -11.75 2.06
CA VAL A 83 -12.40 -10.57 1.86
C VAL A 83 -12.58 -10.14 0.41
N ILE A 84 -13.27 -9.04 0.19
CA ILE A 84 -13.66 -8.61 -1.14
C ILE A 84 -13.27 -7.15 -1.35
N GLY A 85 -12.99 -6.77 -2.59
CA GLY A 85 -12.69 -5.38 -2.89
C GLY A 85 -12.75 -5.08 -4.36
N ASN A 86 -12.81 -3.79 -4.66
CA ASN A 86 -12.63 -3.21 -5.98
C ASN A 86 -13.63 -3.71 -7.04
N TRP A 87 -14.86 -4.05 -6.62
CA TRP A 87 -15.91 -4.55 -7.50
C TRP A 87 -16.81 -3.46 -8.08
N GLY A 88 -16.44 -2.19 -7.91
CA GLY A 88 -17.09 -1.07 -8.56
C GLY A 88 -17.22 -1.27 -10.06
N PHE A 89 -18.29 -0.70 -10.59
CA PHE A 89 -18.57 -0.73 -12.01
C PHE A 89 -18.21 0.60 -12.64
N TYR A 90 -17.14 0.58 -13.41
CA TYR A 90 -16.68 1.73 -14.16
C TYR A 90 -17.31 1.66 -15.54
N THR A 91 -18.62 1.98 -15.59
CA THR A 91 -19.36 2.15 -16.84
C THR A 91 -18.56 3.11 -17.72
N PRO A 92 -18.34 2.76 -18.99
CA PRO A 92 -17.05 2.91 -19.61
C PRO A 92 -16.82 4.37 -19.98
N ALA A 93 -15.90 5.01 -19.27
CA ALA A 93 -15.10 6.09 -19.84
C ALA A 93 -14.62 5.68 -21.25
N MET A 94 -14.33 4.40 -21.50
CA MET A 94 -13.99 3.87 -22.83
C MET A 94 -15.08 3.94 -23.91
N ALA A 95 -16.40 3.91 -23.60
CA ALA A 95 -17.46 4.02 -24.62
C ALA A 95 -17.55 5.43 -25.19
N VAL A 96 -17.24 6.43 -24.36
CA VAL A 96 -17.16 7.82 -24.79
C VAL A 96 -15.93 8.03 -25.68
N TYR A 97 -14.78 7.41 -25.34
CA TYR A 97 -13.53 7.60 -26.08
C TYR A 97 -13.41 6.73 -27.35
N HIS A 98 -14.14 5.62 -27.47
CA HIS A 98 -14.08 4.75 -28.65
C HIS A 98 -15.46 4.31 -29.13
N PRO A 99 -16.18 5.15 -29.91
CA PRO A 99 -17.45 4.78 -30.54
C PRO A 99 -17.36 3.55 -31.47
N LYS A 100 -16.16 3.16 -31.93
CA LYS A 100 -15.94 1.92 -32.69
C LYS A 100 -16.02 0.63 -31.86
N TYR A 101 -15.90 0.72 -30.54
CA TYR A 101 -16.12 -0.39 -29.60
C TYR A 101 -17.49 -0.26 -28.90
N GLY A 102 -18.38 0.61 -29.40
CA GLY A 102 -19.68 0.94 -28.83
C GLY A 102 -20.70 -0.20 -28.82
N ASP A 103 -20.46 -1.27 -29.57
CA ASP A 103 -21.02 -2.59 -29.31
C ASP A 103 -20.02 -3.35 -28.44
N HIS A 104 -19.96 -3.01 -27.15
CA HIS A 104 -19.28 -3.86 -26.18
C HIS A 104 -19.86 -5.26 -26.35
N GLN A 105 -19.00 -6.25 -26.65
CA GLN A 105 -19.39 -7.65 -26.74
C GLN A 105 -20.12 -8.02 -25.45
N ILE A 106 -21.45 -8.03 -25.55
CA ILE A 106 -22.34 -8.55 -24.52
C ILE A 106 -21.83 -9.95 -24.25
N ILE A 107 -21.48 -10.23 -22.99
CA ILE A 107 -21.12 -11.60 -22.66
C ILE A 107 -22.39 -12.44 -22.75
N GLU A 108 -22.38 -13.43 -23.64
CA GLU A 108 -23.45 -14.43 -23.69
C GLU A 108 -23.23 -15.38 -22.51
N LEU A 109 -24.13 -15.29 -21.54
CA LEU A 109 -24.17 -16.21 -20.41
C LEU A 109 -25.09 -17.38 -20.78
N PRO A 110 -24.71 -18.63 -20.50
CA PRO A 110 -25.57 -19.79 -20.79
C PRO A 110 -26.93 -19.64 -20.09
N GLU A 111 -28.03 -20.01 -20.77
CA GLU A 111 -29.39 -19.88 -20.21
C GLU A 111 -29.55 -20.64 -18.88
N GLU A 112 -28.90 -21.81 -18.74
CA GLU A 112 -28.86 -22.57 -17.49
C GLU A 112 -28.26 -21.76 -16.34
N ASP A 113 -27.22 -20.95 -16.60
CA ASP A 113 -26.64 -20.11 -15.57
C ASP A 113 -27.50 -18.86 -15.30
N LEU A 114 -28.20 -18.32 -16.31
CA LEU A 114 -29.18 -17.26 -16.10
C LEU A 114 -30.36 -17.73 -15.24
N ASP A 115 -30.84 -18.96 -15.41
CA ASP A 115 -31.87 -19.56 -14.56
C ASP A 115 -31.42 -19.67 -13.09
N LEU A 116 -30.15 -20.05 -12.85
CA LEU A 116 -29.57 -20.03 -11.51
C LEU A 116 -29.57 -18.63 -10.91
N VAL A 117 -29.24 -17.61 -11.71
CA VAL A 117 -29.25 -16.21 -11.29
C VAL A 117 -30.68 -15.73 -11.00
N ARG A 118 -31.66 -16.02 -11.85
CA ARG A 118 -33.08 -15.65 -11.64
C ARG A 118 -33.62 -16.27 -10.35
N ALA A 119 -33.30 -17.54 -10.10
CA ALA A 119 -33.62 -18.20 -8.83
C ALA A 119 -32.98 -17.47 -7.64
N ALA A 120 -31.70 -17.08 -7.74
CA ALA A 120 -31.02 -16.29 -6.73
C ALA A 120 -31.62 -14.91 -6.48
N ILE A 121 -32.05 -14.21 -7.52
CA ILE A 121 -32.75 -12.92 -7.44
C ILE A 121 -34.07 -13.07 -6.69
N SER A 122 -34.86 -14.09 -7.05
CA SER A 122 -36.14 -14.40 -6.39
C SER A 122 -35.94 -14.74 -4.91
N GLU A 123 -34.99 -15.62 -4.61
CA GLU A 123 -34.68 -16.02 -3.24
C GLU A 123 -34.10 -14.88 -2.41
N ALA A 124 -33.34 -13.96 -3.01
CA ALA A 124 -32.88 -12.73 -2.36
C ALA A 124 -34.02 -11.71 -2.14
N GLY A 125 -35.19 -11.90 -2.76
CA GLY A 125 -36.37 -11.03 -2.61
C GLY A 125 -36.28 -9.72 -3.38
N ILE A 126 -35.48 -9.70 -4.46
CA ILE A 126 -35.21 -8.50 -5.27
C ILE A 126 -35.66 -8.69 -6.73
N SER A 127 -36.71 -9.47 -6.96
CA SER A 127 -37.27 -9.75 -8.31
C SER A 127 -37.63 -8.50 -9.11
N SER A 128 -37.94 -7.38 -8.46
CA SER A 128 -38.18 -6.11 -9.14
C SER A 128 -36.96 -5.57 -9.91
N LEU A 129 -35.75 -6.05 -9.57
CA LEU A 129 -34.49 -5.66 -10.22
C LEU A 129 -34.02 -6.67 -11.27
N GLU A 130 -34.76 -7.75 -11.52
CA GLU A 130 -34.29 -8.87 -12.35
C GLU A 130 -33.77 -8.41 -13.72
N SER A 131 -34.60 -7.70 -14.49
CA SER A 131 -34.22 -7.22 -15.83
C SER A 131 -32.97 -6.33 -15.81
N SER A 132 -32.84 -5.47 -14.80
CA SER A 132 -31.68 -4.59 -14.63
C SER A 132 -30.42 -5.39 -14.25
N ILE A 133 -30.55 -6.37 -13.36
CA ILE A 133 -29.46 -7.26 -12.97
C ILE A 133 -28.96 -8.05 -14.19
N ILE A 134 -29.86 -8.70 -14.94
CA ILE A 134 -29.47 -9.47 -16.12
C ILE A 134 -28.76 -8.58 -17.15
N GLN A 135 -29.29 -7.37 -17.41
CA GLN A 135 -28.64 -6.39 -18.28
C GLN A 135 -27.25 -5.97 -17.78
N SER A 136 -27.10 -5.75 -16.47
CA SER A 136 -25.81 -5.44 -15.84
C SER A 136 -24.81 -6.59 -15.98
N LEU A 137 -25.24 -7.84 -15.82
CA LEU A 137 -24.36 -9.01 -15.97
C LEU A 137 -23.83 -9.16 -17.40
N HIS A 138 -24.68 -8.92 -18.40
CA HIS A 138 -24.26 -8.86 -19.81
C HIS A 138 -23.20 -7.79 -20.09
N ARG A 139 -23.12 -6.76 -19.24
CA ARG A 139 -22.12 -5.69 -19.28
C ARG A 139 -20.94 -5.92 -18.34
N ARG A 140 -20.83 -7.13 -17.77
CA ARG A 140 -19.79 -7.50 -16.79
C ARG A 140 -19.78 -6.63 -15.53
N ASP A 141 -20.93 -6.06 -15.18
CA ASP A 141 -21.09 -5.35 -13.90
C ASP A 141 -21.02 -6.36 -12.75
N ARG A 142 -20.04 -6.18 -11.86
CA ARG A 142 -19.76 -7.10 -10.75
C ARG A 142 -20.73 -6.90 -9.57
N ARG A 143 -21.39 -5.75 -9.48
CA ARG A 143 -22.24 -5.39 -8.34
C ARG A 143 -23.38 -6.38 -8.09
N PRO A 144 -24.15 -6.82 -9.12
CA PRO A 144 -25.17 -7.83 -8.89
C PRO A 144 -24.61 -9.18 -8.45
N LEU A 145 -23.45 -9.60 -8.98
CA LEU A 145 -22.82 -10.85 -8.54
C LEU A 145 -22.45 -10.81 -7.07
N MET A 146 -21.90 -9.67 -6.61
CA MET A 146 -21.52 -9.51 -5.21
C MET A 146 -22.74 -9.50 -4.29
N ALA A 147 -23.78 -8.74 -4.65
CA ALA A 147 -25.03 -8.69 -3.88
C ALA A 147 -25.69 -10.08 -3.77
N LEU A 148 -25.76 -10.82 -4.88
CA LEU A 148 -26.30 -12.18 -4.88
C LEU A 148 -25.41 -13.16 -4.09
N LEU A 149 -24.09 -13.09 -4.22
CA LEU A 149 -23.16 -13.93 -3.46
C LEU A 149 -23.42 -13.81 -1.97
N LEU A 150 -23.50 -12.59 -1.43
CA LEU A 150 -23.72 -12.35 0.00
C LEU A 150 -25.01 -13.01 0.51
N THR A 151 -26.08 -13.04 -0.29
CA THR A 151 -27.36 -13.66 0.12
C THR A 151 -27.27 -15.19 0.26
N ARG A 152 -26.22 -15.81 -0.30
CA ARG A 152 -26.07 -17.26 -0.41
C ARG A 152 -25.09 -17.86 0.58
N LEU A 153 -24.53 -17.06 1.49
CA LEU A 153 -23.53 -17.51 2.47
C LEU A 153 -24.17 -17.59 3.88
N PRO A 154 -24.87 -18.69 4.22
CA PRO A 154 -25.66 -18.77 5.46
C PRO A 154 -24.82 -18.72 6.73
N ASN A 155 -23.51 -18.98 6.62
CA ASN A 155 -22.59 -19.07 7.73
C ASN A 155 -21.48 -18.02 7.68
N LEU A 156 -21.64 -16.96 6.87
CA LEU A 156 -20.70 -15.85 6.85
C LEU A 156 -20.62 -15.22 8.25
N MET A 157 -19.41 -15.13 8.80
CA MET A 157 -19.11 -14.57 10.12
C MET A 157 -18.41 -13.23 10.03
N CYS A 158 -17.44 -13.12 9.12
CA CYS A 158 -16.69 -11.89 8.87
C CYS A 158 -16.78 -11.50 7.39
N LEU A 159 -17.09 -10.23 7.14
CA LEU A 159 -17.01 -9.60 5.83
C LEU A 159 -16.07 -8.41 5.88
N GLU A 160 -14.98 -8.48 5.13
CA GLU A 160 -14.09 -7.36 4.88
C GLU A 160 -14.22 -6.92 3.42
N ALA A 161 -14.47 -5.64 3.19
CA ALA A 161 -14.96 -5.14 1.91
C ALA A 161 -14.38 -3.77 1.55
N THR A 162 -13.83 -3.58 0.34
CA THR A 162 -13.81 -2.26 -0.32
C THR A 162 -15.04 -2.11 -1.23
N VAL A 163 -15.96 -1.21 -0.86
CA VAL A 163 -17.28 -1.09 -1.50
C VAL A 163 -17.33 0.11 -2.44
N PRO A 164 -18.01 0.03 -3.60
CA PRO A 164 -18.13 1.16 -4.50
C PRO A 164 -19.00 2.28 -3.88
N PRO A 165 -18.84 3.53 -4.33
CA PRO A 165 -19.67 4.65 -3.88
C PRO A 165 -21.17 4.44 -4.12
N HIS A 166 -21.54 3.63 -5.12
CA HIS A 166 -22.93 3.36 -5.46
C HIS A 166 -23.17 1.90 -5.89
N ASP A 167 -23.99 1.19 -5.11
CA ASP A 167 -24.48 -0.16 -5.42
C ASP A 167 -25.97 -0.33 -5.06
N PRO A 168 -26.89 -0.05 -6.00
CA PRO A 168 -28.33 -0.11 -5.74
C PRO A 168 -28.84 -1.54 -5.55
N VAL A 169 -28.14 -2.54 -6.10
CA VAL A 169 -28.51 -3.96 -5.96
C VAL A 169 -28.17 -4.42 -4.55
N LEU A 170 -26.97 -4.16 -4.07
CA LEU A 170 -26.58 -4.44 -2.68
C LEU A 170 -27.47 -3.68 -1.70
N GLY A 171 -27.77 -2.41 -1.96
CA GLY A 171 -28.73 -1.64 -1.14
C GLY A 171 -30.09 -2.31 -1.02
N SER A 172 -30.63 -2.83 -2.11
CA SER A 172 -31.92 -3.53 -2.12
C SER A 172 -31.87 -4.87 -1.39
N VAL A 173 -30.78 -5.63 -1.55
CA VAL A 173 -30.51 -6.86 -0.79
C VAL A 173 -30.48 -6.60 0.71
N LEU A 174 -29.76 -5.56 1.15
CA LEU A 174 -29.64 -5.23 2.57
C LEU A 174 -30.97 -4.80 3.17
N GLN A 175 -31.77 -4.00 2.45
CA GLN A 175 -33.11 -3.61 2.88
C GLN A 175 -34.05 -4.81 3.02
N GLU A 176 -34.01 -5.74 2.06
CA GLU A 176 -34.81 -6.95 2.09
C GLU A 176 -34.35 -7.91 3.20
N ALA A 177 -33.05 -8.04 3.43
CA ALA A 177 -32.49 -8.81 4.53
C ALA A 177 -32.95 -8.26 5.88
N MET A 178 -32.94 -6.93 6.08
CA MET A 178 -33.51 -6.29 7.26
C MET A 178 -35.00 -6.59 7.41
N ARG A 179 -35.80 -6.48 6.33
CA ARG A 179 -37.23 -6.79 6.35
C ARG A 179 -37.48 -8.23 6.78
N ARG A 180 -36.68 -9.17 6.27
CA ARG A 180 -36.77 -10.59 6.61
C ARG A 180 -36.34 -10.89 8.05
N GLN A 181 -35.29 -10.25 8.57
CA GLN A 181 -34.92 -10.36 9.98
C GLN A 181 -36.05 -9.86 10.91
N ARG A 182 -36.77 -8.80 10.51
CA ARG A 182 -37.96 -8.32 11.24
C ARG A 182 -39.11 -9.33 11.24
N ALA A 183 -39.21 -10.16 10.20
CA ALA A 183 -40.15 -11.26 10.10
C ALA A 183 -39.62 -12.57 10.74
N GLY A 184 -38.46 -12.55 11.40
CA GLY A 184 -37.89 -13.71 12.12
C GLY A 184 -37.00 -14.62 11.29
N HIS A 185 -36.68 -14.26 10.04
CA HIS A 185 -35.74 -15.02 9.22
C HIS A 185 -34.28 -14.78 9.64
N LYS A 186 -33.44 -15.81 9.50
CA LYS A 186 -32.03 -15.82 9.95
C LYS A 186 -31.02 -15.34 8.89
N VAL A 187 -31.42 -14.42 8.01
CA VAL A 187 -30.51 -13.85 6.99
C VAL A 187 -29.40 -13.04 7.68
N PHE A 188 -28.13 -13.23 7.30
CA PHE A 188 -26.96 -12.60 7.96
C PHE A 188 -26.85 -12.79 9.48
N SER A 189 -27.61 -13.71 10.08
CA SER A 189 -27.66 -13.88 11.55
C SER A 189 -26.36 -14.33 12.18
N ARG A 190 -25.41 -14.84 11.38
CA ARG A 190 -24.07 -15.26 11.81
C ARG A 190 -22.99 -14.22 11.55
N LEU A 191 -23.31 -13.14 10.82
CA LEU A 191 -22.36 -12.07 10.51
C LEU A 191 -22.11 -11.26 11.79
N THR A 192 -20.95 -11.47 12.40
CA THR A 192 -20.52 -10.81 13.64
C THR A 192 -19.61 -9.62 13.36
N ASP A 193 -18.83 -9.67 12.29
CA ASP A 193 -17.79 -8.69 11.99
C ASP A 193 -17.98 -8.15 10.56
N LEU A 194 -18.08 -6.83 10.44
CA LEU A 194 -18.23 -6.13 9.17
C LEU A 194 -17.22 -4.99 9.09
N ILE A 195 -16.27 -5.12 8.19
CA ILE A 195 -15.23 -4.13 7.92
C ILE A 195 -15.46 -3.59 6.51
N ILE A 196 -15.85 -2.33 6.41
CA ILE A 196 -16.14 -1.66 5.15
C ILE A 196 -15.17 -0.51 4.96
N ARG A 197 -14.52 -0.50 3.80
CA ARG A 197 -13.73 0.61 3.31
C ARG A 197 -14.36 1.16 2.03
N ALA A 198 -14.26 2.45 1.79
CA ALA A 198 -14.61 3.00 0.48
C ALA A 198 -13.61 2.50 -0.57
N GLU A 199 -14.14 2.06 -1.72
CA GLU A 199 -13.33 1.79 -2.90
C GLU A 199 -12.80 3.11 -3.48
N VAL A 200 -11.55 3.09 -3.94
CA VAL A 200 -10.96 4.24 -4.62
C VAL A 200 -11.61 4.39 -5.99
N ASP A 201 -12.25 5.54 -6.21
CA ASP A 201 -12.91 5.81 -7.48
C ASP A 201 -11.89 5.91 -8.63
N VAL A 202 -12.32 5.51 -9.82
CA VAL A 202 -11.55 5.66 -11.07
C VAL A 202 -12.21 6.80 -11.83
N PRO A 203 -11.76 8.05 -11.62
CA PRO A 203 -12.40 9.18 -12.24
C PRO A 203 -12.17 9.15 -13.75
N PRO A 204 -13.12 9.70 -14.54
CA PRO A 204 -12.95 9.83 -15.98
C PRO A 204 -11.70 10.68 -16.31
N SER A 205 -10.93 10.25 -17.31
CA SER A 205 -9.66 10.85 -17.71
C SER A 205 -9.81 12.32 -18.15
N HIS A 206 -8.98 13.20 -17.59
CA HIS A 206 -8.96 14.65 -17.82
C HIS A 206 -8.75 15.00 -19.30
N GLY A 207 -9.66 15.79 -19.89
CA GLY A 207 -9.39 16.44 -21.17
C GLY A 207 -10.60 17.14 -21.77
N GLU A 208 -11.79 16.57 -21.62
CA GLU A 208 -13.01 17.28 -21.93
C GLU A 208 -13.58 17.81 -20.63
N SER A 209 -13.71 19.13 -20.56
CA SER A 209 -14.71 19.74 -19.69
C SER A 209 -16.04 19.09 -20.09
N ILE A 210 -16.39 18.00 -19.41
CA ILE A 210 -17.74 17.49 -19.38
C ILE A 210 -18.51 18.64 -18.75
N GLY A 211 -18.98 19.56 -19.59
CA GLY A 211 -19.70 20.76 -19.21
C GLY A 211 -20.78 20.38 -18.20
N PRO A 212 -21.13 21.27 -17.27
CA PRO A 212 -21.63 20.96 -15.93
C PRO A 212 -22.61 19.78 -15.87
N LEU A 213 -22.06 18.57 -15.93
CA LEU A 213 -22.62 17.36 -15.33
C LEU A 213 -22.12 17.35 -13.88
N THR A 214 -22.30 18.52 -13.24
CA THR A 214 -22.09 18.85 -11.82
C THR A 214 -23.13 18.16 -10.91
N GLY A 215 -23.64 16.99 -11.32
CA GLY A 215 -24.77 16.33 -10.66
C GLY A 215 -24.60 14.85 -10.33
N ILE A 216 -23.62 14.13 -10.89
CA ILE A 216 -23.58 12.65 -10.79
C ILE A 216 -22.45 12.10 -9.90
N HIS A 217 -21.48 12.92 -9.47
CA HIS A 217 -20.86 12.67 -8.16
C HIS A 217 -21.91 13.04 -7.10
N THR A 218 -22.93 12.18 -7.03
CA THR A 218 -24.18 12.48 -6.36
C THR A 218 -23.87 12.69 -4.91
N LYS A 219 -24.54 13.67 -4.33
CA LYS A 219 -24.62 13.93 -2.91
C LYS A 219 -25.02 12.72 -2.05
N ASP A 220 -25.16 11.50 -2.56
CA ASP A 220 -25.72 10.32 -1.90
C ASP A 220 -24.80 9.08 -1.93
N GLU A 221 -23.49 9.28 -2.14
CA GLU A 221 -22.49 8.22 -2.09
C GLU A 221 -22.58 7.43 -0.76
N PHE A 222 -22.60 6.10 -0.88
CA PHE A 222 -22.72 5.12 0.20
C PHE A 222 -24.05 5.08 0.97
N ASN A 223 -25.05 5.91 0.64
CA ASN A 223 -26.34 5.86 1.34
C ASN A 223 -26.95 4.45 1.33
N TYR A 224 -26.76 3.67 0.27
CA TYR A 224 -27.30 2.31 0.14
C TYR A 224 -26.85 1.35 1.26
N LEU A 225 -25.77 1.65 1.98
CA LEU A 225 -25.23 0.83 3.07
C LEU A 225 -25.92 1.06 4.41
N TRP A 226 -26.78 2.08 4.59
CA TRP A 226 -27.39 2.41 5.89
C TRP A 226 -28.02 1.20 6.60
N SER A 227 -28.52 0.25 5.82
CA SER A 227 -29.17 -0.97 6.31
C SER A 227 -28.24 -1.90 7.09
N ILE A 228 -26.92 -1.85 6.86
CA ILE A 228 -25.95 -2.69 7.60
C ILE A 228 -25.97 -2.39 9.10
N MET A 229 -26.25 -1.15 9.47
CA MET A 229 -26.25 -0.68 10.86
C MET A 229 -27.31 -1.38 11.71
N PHE A 230 -28.30 -2.00 11.07
CA PHE A 230 -29.44 -2.63 11.73
C PHE A 230 -29.45 -4.15 11.60
N LEU A 231 -28.38 -4.76 11.06
CA LEU A 231 -28.28 -6.21 10.96
C LEU A 231 -28.17 -6.83 12.36
N GLN A 232 -29.04 -7.81 12.63
CA GLN A 232 -28.99 -8.58 13.87
C GLN A 232 -27.75 -9.47 13.93
N GLY A 233 -27.10 -9.52 15.09
CA GLY A 233 -25.91 -10.35 15.32
C GLY A 233 -24.59 -9.64 15.06
N LEU A 234 -24.61 -8.46 14.44
CA LEU A 234 -23.40 -7.68 14.19
C LEU A 234 -22.82 -7.16 15.52
N GLN A 235 -21.58 -7.55 15.82
CA GLN A 235 -20.84 -7.18 17.02
C GLN A 235 -19.81 -6.10 16.73
N THR A 236 -19.09 -6.22 15.61
CA THR A 236 -18.05 -5.30 15.18
C THR A 236 -18.44 -4.65 13.87
N LEU A 237 -18.41 -3.32 13.84
CA LEU A 237 -18.54 -2.53 12.63
C LEU A 237 -17.33 -1.62 12.49
N SER A 238 -16.63 -1.72 11.36
CA SER A 238 -15.52 -0.84 10.99
C SER A 238 -15.87 -0.13 9.68
N LEU A 239 -15.72 1.19 9.66
CA LEU A 239 -16.03 2.06 8.52
C LEU A 239 -14.79 2.91 8.20
N ALA A 240 -14.17 2.73 7.04
CA ALA A 240 -13.03 3.54 6.59
C ALA A 240 -13.33 4.27 5.28
N GLY A 241 -13.08 5.57 5.23
CA GLY A 241 -13.28 6.37 4.01
C GLY A 241 -14.73 6.47 3.53
N VAL A 242 -15.72 6.09 4.35
CA VAL A 242 -17.14 6.14 3.99
C VAL A 242 -17.73 7.52 4.31
N HIS A 243 -18.43 8.14 3.36
CA HIS A 243 -19.00 9.48 3.53
C HIS A 243 -20.10 9.58 4.59
N HIS A 244 -20.13 10.72 5.30
CA HIS A 244 -21.00 11.02 6.44
C HIS A 244 -22.52 10.95 6.19
N LYS A 245 -22.96 11.05 4.93
CA LYS A 245 -24.39 11.09 4.60
C LYS A 245 -25.13 9.77 4.77
N LEU A 246 -24.38 8.69 4.92
CA LEU A 246 -24.88 7.37 5.32
C LEU A 246 -25.80 7.45 6.55
N ILE A 247 -25.63 8.49 7.37
CA ILE A 247 -26.26 8.64 8.69
C ILE A 247 -27.47 9.59 8.69
N VAL A 248 -27.75 10.31 7.60
CA VAL A 248 -28.91 11.22 7.50
C VAL A 248 -30.26 10.46 7.44
N LEU A 249 -30.26 9.13 7.51
CA LEU A 249 -31.44 8.30 7.24
C LEU A 249 -32.18 7.81 8.51
N LYS A 250 -33.40 8.33 8.63
CA LYS A 250 -34.64 7.79 9.23
C LYS A 250 -34.52 7.14 10.61
N THR A 251 -34.88 7.94 11.62
CA THR A 251 -35.27 7.59 13.00
C THR A 251 -36.19 6.35 13.06
N ASN A 252 -35.62 5.15 13.00
CA ASN A 252 -36.35 3.92 13.25
C ASN A 252 -35.88 3.35 14.60
N PRO A 253 -36.77 3.24 15.61
CA PRO A 253 -36.40 3.12 17.02
C PRO A 253 -35.92 1.72 17.47
N ARG A 254 -35.39 0.89 16.57
CA ARG A 254 -34.78 -0.39 16.98
C ARG A 254 -33.29 -0.21 17.15
N VAL A 255 -32.81 -0.74 18.27
CA VAL A 255 -31.46 -0.49 18.74
C VAL A 255 -30.49 -1.55 18.17
N PRO A 256 -29.53 -1.16 17.32
CA PRO A 256 -28.40 -1.99 16.91
C PRO A 256 -27.69 -2.67 18.08
N TYR A 257 -27.13 -3.85 17.79
CA TYR A 257 -26.39 -4.68 18.75
C TYR A 257 -24.87 -4.53 18.68
N SER A 258 -24.36 -3.66 17.80
CA SER A 258 -22.91 -3.50 17.63
C SER A 258 -22.27 -3.03 18.94
N GLN A 259 -21.31 -3.82 19.43
CA GLN A 259 -20.56 -3.55 20.66
C GLN A 259 -19.25 -2.82 20.36
N LYS A 260 -18.74 -2.95 19.13
CA LYS A 260 -17.48 -2.35 18.70
C LYS A 260 -17.72 -1.53 17.43
N LEU A 261 -17.29 -0.28 17.47
CA LEU A 261 -17.37 0.65 16.35
C LEU A 261 -16.00 1.25 16.08
N HIS A 262 -15.48 1.04 14.87
CA HIS A 262 -14.28 1.69 14.38
C HIS A 262 -14.63 2.59 13.20
N VAL A 263 -14.11 3.81 13.20
CA VAL A 263 -14.36 4.79 12.14
C VAL A 263 -13.04 5.44 11.77
N GLU A 264 -12.67 5.33 10.50
CA GLU A 264 -11.48 5.92 9.90
C GLU A 264 -11.92 6.95 8.84
N ALA A 265 -11.61 8.22 9.07
CA ALA A 265 -11.87 9.32 8.15
C ALA A 265 -10.57 9.69 7.43
N ASN A 266 -10.55 9.53 6.11
CA ASN A 266 -9.45 9.98 5.26
C ASN A 266 -9.57 11.48 4.92
N GLU A 267 -8.60 12.01 4.18
CA GLU A 267 -8.53 13.42 3.75
C GLU A 267 -9.78 13.92 3.00
N GLU A 268 -10.48 13.01 2.32
CA GLU A 268 -11.61 13.33 1.45
C GLU A 268 -12.93 13.34 2.22
N VAL A 269 -13.02 12.60 3.33
CA VAL A 269 -14.25 12.42 4.09
C VAL A 269 -14.38 13.47 5.19
N ARG A 270 -15.38 14.31 5.03
CA ARG A 270 -15.78 15.30 6.04
C ARG A 270 -16.84 14.71 6.96
N TRP A 271 -16.56 14.64 8.26
CA TRP A 271 -17.54 14.28 9.29
C TRP A 271 -18.03 15.53 10.01
N ARG A 272 -19.36 15.68 10.14
CA ARG A 272 -19.94 16.71 11.01
C ARG A 272 -20.27 16.09 12.36
N PHE A 273 -20.38 16.93 13.38
CA PHE A 273 -20.85 16.50 14.69
C PHE A 273 -22.20 15.76 14.63
N THR A 274 -23.15 16.22 13.81
CA THR A 274 -24.45 15.54 13.67
C THR A 274 -24.32 14.12 13.15
N ASP A 275 -23.31 13.85 12.33
CA ASP A 275 -23.08 12.53 11.75
C ASP A 275 -22.50 11.59 12.82
N ILE A 276 -21.45 12.00 13.52
CA ILE A 276 -20.84 11.21 14.61
C ILE A 276 -21.81 10.98 15.75
N ARG A 277 -22.56 12.01 16.17
CA ARG A 277 -23.58 11.87 17.20
C ARG A 277 -24.66 10.87 16.81
N SER A 278 -25.13 10.94 15.58
CA SER A 278 -26.14 10.02 15.08
C SER A 278 -25.59 8.59 15.01
N LEU A 279 -24.35 8.41 14.51
CA LEU A 279 -23.66 7.13 14.46
C LEU A 279 -23.47 6.51 15.85
N LEU A 280 -23.03 7.30 16.84
CA LEU A 280 -22.86 6.84 18.21
C LEU A 280 -24.19 6.57 18.91
N SER A 281 -25.27 7.24 18.52
CA SER A 281 -26.61 6.98 19.08
C SER A 281 -27.26 5.68 18.62
N LEU A 282 -26.69 5.02 17.61
CA LEU A 282 -27.20 3.78 17.03
C LEU A 282 -27.09 2.59 18.02
N PRO A 283 -25.90 2.20 18.52
CA PRO A 283 -25.78 1.09 19.46
C PRO A 283 -26.48 1.38 20.81
N ALA A 284 -27.09 0.37 21.42
CA ALA A 284 -27.64 0.48 22.79
C ALA A 284 -26.53 0.64 23.83
N LYS A 285 -25.45 -0.11 23.61
CA LYS A 285 -24.33 -0.27 24.52
C LYS A 285 -23.08 -0.45 23.68
N LEU A 286 -22.29 0.61 23.58
CA LEU A 286 -21.00 0.56 22.92
C LEU A 286 -19.93 0.21 23.95
N ALA A 287 -19.22 -0.90 23.72
CA ALA A 287 -18.14 -1.37 24.58
C ALA A 287 -16.76 -0.94 24.05
N SER A 288 -16.61 -0.76 22.74
CA SER A 288 -15.37 -0.31 22.12
C SER A 288 -15.65 0.73 21.04
N PHE A 289 -14.94 1.85 21.11
CA PHE A 289 -14.98 2.89 20.09
C PHE A 289 -13.57 3.27 19.68
N SER A 290 -13.31 3.32 18.38
CA SER A 290 -12.05 3.76 17.81
C SER A 290 -12.33 4.75 16.68
N PHE A 291 -11.70 5.93 16.75
CA PHE A 291 -11.92 7.03 15.83
C PHE A 291 -10.59 7.58 15.33
N ASN A 292 -10.28 7.32 14.07
CA ASN A 292 -9.09 7.86 13.40
C ASN A 292 -9.51 8.91 12.37
N VAL A 293 -8.95 10.12 12.42
CA VAL A 293 -9.25 11.21 11.47
C VAL A 293 -7.98 11.81 10.91
N TYR A 294 -7.90 11.89 9.59
CA TYR A 294 -6.90 12.69 8.91
C TYR A 294 -7.38 14.13 8.66
N ASN A 295 -6.77 15.10 9.31
CA ASN A 295 -7.05 16.53 9.14
C ASN A 295 -6.11 17.13 8.09
N ALA A 296 -6.49 17.05 6.81
CA ALA A 296 -5.78 17.79 5.78
C ALA A 296 -6.16 19.29 5.82
N PRO A 297 -5.20 20.22 5.62
CA PRO A 297 -5.45 21.65 5.46
C PRO A 297 -6.19 21.91 4.15
N LEU A 298 -7.50 21.64 4.11
CA LEU A 298 -8.29 21.93 2.92
C LEU A 298 -8.61 23.43 2.87
N LYS A 299 -8.29 24.04 1.72
CA LYS A 299 -8.67 25.42 1.40
C LYS A 299 -10.20 25.53 1.29
N GLY A 300 -10.87 25.83 2.40
CA GLY A 300 -12.32 26.05 2.43
C GLY A 300 -12.93 25.66 3.78
N ALA A 301 -13.29 26.67 4.56
CA ALA A 301 -13.69 26.64 5.97
C ALA A 301 -14.97 25.84 6.30
N LEU A 302 -15.01 24.53 6.03
CA LEU A 302 -15.94 23.68 6.77
C LEU A 302 -15.32 23.33 8.12
N ALA A 303 -16.05 23.63 9.19
CA ALA A 303 -15.65 23.29 10.55
C ALA A 303 -15.45 21.77 10.66
N LEU A 304 -14.22 21.37 10.98
CA LEU A 304 -13.88 20.01 11.38
C LEU A 304 -14.61 19.69 12.69
N ILE A 305 -15.00 18.43 12.88
CA ILE A 305 -15.53 17.99 14.18
C ILE A 305 -14.48 18.21 15.27
N SER A 306 -14.88 18.88 16.34
CA SER A 306 -14.01 19.12 17.51
C SER A 306 -13.93 17.89 18.41
N ASN A 307 -12.88 17.79 19.23
CA ASN A 307 -12.74 16.71 20.21
C ASN A 307 -13.84 16.75 21.28
N LYS A 308 -14.23 17.96 21.71
CA LYS A 308 -15.34 18.17 22.64
C LYS A 308 -16.64 17.60 22.11
N GLU A 309 -16.94 17.82 20.82
CA GLU A 309 -18.12 17.26 20.17
C GLU A 309 -18.10 15.73 20.15
N ILE A 310 -16.95 15.10 19.92
CA ILE A 310 -16.80 13.64 20.00
C ILE A 310 -17.08 13.14 21.42
N TRP A 311 -16.49 13.79 22.43
CA TRP A 311 -16.71 13.45 23.83
C TRP A 311 -18.18 13.64 24.27
N GLU A 312 -18.83 14.73 23.86
CA GLU A 312 -20.26 14.98 24.11
C GLU A 312 -21.12 13.87 23.51
N ALA A 313 -20.78 13.39 22.31
CA ALA A 313 -21.48 12.29 21.67
C ALA A 313 -21.25 10.93 22.37
N LEU A 314 -20.11 10.73 23.02
CA LEU A 314 -19.78 9.49 23.73
C LEU A 314 -20.42 9.37 25.12
N GLN A 315 -20.91 10.46 25.71
CA GLN A 315 -21.47 10.45 27.07
C GLN A 315 -22.61 9.43 27.27
N ILE A 316 -23.38 9.15 26.20
CA ILE A 316 -24.46 8.14 26.23
C ILE A 316 -23.94 6.72 26.49
N HIS A 317 -22.65 6.47 26.29
CA HIS A 317 -21.97 5.18 26.50
C HIS A 317 -21.03 5.16 27.70
N SER A 318 -21.02 6.22 28.53
CA SER A 318 -20.11 6.35 29.69
C SER A 318 -20.15 5.15 30.65
N GLU A 319 -21.31 4.52 30.83
CA GLU A 319 -21.47 3.35 31.72
C GLU A 319 -21.08 2.01 31.08
N ASN A 320 -20.79 1.96 29.78
CA ASN A 320 -20.58 0.70 29.04
C ASN A 320 -19.24 0.63 28.30
N LEU A 321 -18.64 1.78 27.97
CA LEU A 321 -17.43 1.84 27.16
C LEU A 321 -16.23 1.29 27.95
N GLU A 322 -15.57 0.27 27.38
CA GLU A 322 -14.39 -0.40 27.95
C GLU A 322 -13.10 -0.03 27.20
N THR A 323 -13.21 0.29 25.91
CA THR A 323 -12.09 0.67 25.04
C THR A 323 -12.42 1.95 24.28
N LEU A 324 -11.53 2.94 24.37
CA LEU A 324 -11.62 4.19 23.63
C LEU A 324 -10.30 4.48 22.93
N GLU A 325 -10.33 4.66 21.63
CA GLU A 325 -9.20 5.11 20.82
C GLU A 325 -9.60 6.35 20.03
N VAL A 326 -8.83 7.43 20.14
CA VAL A 326 -9.05 8.65 19.37
C VAL A 326 -7.72 9.13 18.83
N PHE A 327 -7.60 9.14 17.51
CA PHE A 327 -6.38 9.53 16.82
C PHE A 327 -6.66 10.56 15.73
N ARG A 328 -5.80 11.58 15.64
CA ARG A 328 -5.86 12.62 14.63
C ARG A 328 -4.52 12.81 13.95
N HIS A 329 -4.51 12.66 12.63
CA HIS A 329 -3.38 13.04 11.79
C HIS A 329 -3.55 14.45 11.22
N GLY A 330 -2.43 15.06 10.79
CA GLY A 330 -2.44 16.24 9.92
C GLY A 330 -1.46 17.35 10.33
N PRO A 331 -0.88 18.08 9.36
CA PRO A 331 0.13 19.11 9.63
C PRO A 331 -0.44 20.33 10.39
N ASP A 332 -1.73 20.62 10.22
CA ASP A 332 -2.37 21.75 10.90
C ASP A 332 -2.49 21.53 12.41
N TYR A 333 -2.43 20.28 12.89
CA TYR A 333 -2.44 19.97 14.32
C TYR A 333 -1.20 20.55 15.03
N GLN A 334 -0.07 20.61 14.33
CA GLN A 334 1.15 21.23 14.86
C GLN A 334 1.10 22.76 14.84
N SER A 335 0.20 23.38 14.06
CA SER A 335 0.22 24.82 13.80
C SER A 335 -0.33 25.69 14.93
N GLY A 336 -0.81 25.10 16.04
CA GLY A 336 -1.21 25.84 17.25
C GLY A 336 -2.37 26.82 17.07
N LYS A 337 -3.06 26.81 15.92
CA LYS A 337 -4.23 27.68 15.70
C LYS A 337 -5.38 27.17 16.59
N GLU A 338 -5.66 28.01 17.59
CA GLU A 338 -6.75 27.95 18.57
C GLU A 338 -7.95 27.08 18.11
N SER A 339 -8.38 26.12 18.96
CA SER A 339 -9.71 25.48 19.00
C SER A 339 -9.95 24.05 18.44
N SER A 340 -8.95 23.18 18.35
CA SER A 340 -9.24 21.72 18.48
C SER A 340 -9.21 21.33 19.96
N HIS A 341 -10.30 21.70 20.63
CA HIS A 341 -10.57 21.63 22.06
C HIS A 341 -10.01 20.39 22.77
N HIS A 342 -9.69 20.53 24.05
CA HIS A 342 -9.63 19.42 25.01
C HIS A 342 -10.78 18.43 24.77
N PHE A 343 -10.49 17.13 24.76
CA PHE A 343 -11.48 16.08 24.58
C PHE A 343 -12.60 16.17 25.62
N GLY A 344 -12.24 16.24 26.90
CA GLY A 344 -13.19 16.26 28.01
C GLY A 344 -12.76 15.29 29.11
N LEU A 345 -13.33 15.43 30.29
CA LEU A 345 -13.01 14.58 31.44
C LEU A 345 -13.59 13.17 31.22
N LEU A 346 -12.76 12.15 31.39
CA LEU A 346 -13.12 10.74 31.22
C LEU A 346 -13.47 10.05 32.56
N LYS A 347 -13.44 10.77 33.69
CA LYS A 347 -13.81 10.25 35.03
C LYS A 347 -15.19 9.58 35.10
N SER A 348 -16.15 10.02 34.26
CA SER A 348 -17.49 9.42 34.20
C SER A 348 -17.51 8.04 33.52
N PHE A 349 -16.45 7.64 32.81
CA PHE A 349 -16.38 6.37 32.09
C PHE A 349 -15.89 5.26 33.03
N THR A 350 -16.77 4.82 33.92
CA THR A 350 -16.45 3.92 35.05
C THR A 350 -16.01 2.50 34.66
N ARG A 351 -16.14 2.12 33.38
CA ARG A 351 -15.71 0.81 32.86
C ARG A 351 -14.56 0.90 31.86
N LEU A 352 -14.03 2.08 31.61
CA LEU A 352 -12.99 2.29 30.60
C LEU A 352 -11.67 1.68 31.08
N LYS A 353 -11.26 0.58 30.45
CA LYS A 353 -10.04 -0.17 30.76
C LYS A 353 -8.89 0.19 29.84
N TYR A 354 -9.18 0.55 28.59
CA TYR A 354 -8.17 0.88 27.59
C TYR A 354 -8.45 2.26 26.99
N LEU A 355 -7.42 3.11 26.99
CA LEU A 355 -7.46 4.43 26.37
C LEU A 355 -6.24 4.63 25.46
N GLY A 356 -6.46 4.82 24.16
CA GLY A 356 -5.45 5.27 23.20
C GLY A 356 -5.76 6.68 22.71
N ILE A 357 -4.90 7.67 23.00
CA ILE A 357 -5.20 9.08 22.70
C ILE A 357 -3.92 9.92 22.61
N GLN A 358 -3.95 10.96 21.78
CA GLN A 358 -2.88 11.97 21.75
C GLN A 358 -2.87 12.81 23.03
N VAL A 359 -1.68 13.11 23.57
CA VAL A 359 -1.51 13.83 24.84
C VAL A 359 -2.15 15.22 24.80
N GLU A 360 -2.02 15.94 23.68
CA GLU A 360 -2.53 17.29 23.55
C GLU A 360 -4.06 17.31 23.37
N ILE A 361 -4.64 16.25 22.78
CA ILE A 361 -6.10 16.05 22.74
C ILE A 361 -6.64 15.84 24.16
N LEU A 362 -5.95 15.01 24.95
CA LEU A 362 -6.38 14.64 26.29
C LEU A 362 -6.22 15.80 27.29
N LEU A 363 -5.15 16.60 27.18
CA LEU A 363 -4.83 17.64 28.17
C LEU A 363 -5.15 19.07 27.69
N GLY A 364 -5.49 19.26 26.42
CA GLY A 364 -5.80 20.57 25.84
C GLY A 364 -4.59 21.49 25.70
N GLY A 365 -3.37 20.93 25.57
CA GLY A 365 -2.14 21.69 25.36
C GLY A 365 -1.99 22.19 23.91
N SER A 366 -1.29 23.30 23.72
CA SER A 366 -0.89 23.78 22.41
C SER A 366 0.60 24.13 22.44
N PHE A 367 1.30 23.90 21.33
CA PHE A 367 2.69 24.35 21.16
C PHE A 367 2.85 25.81 21.61
N GLY A 368 3.72 26.04 22.60
CA GLY A 368 4.04 27.37 23.12
C GLY A 368 3.30 27.79 24.40
N LEU A 369 2.35 27.01 24.93
CA LEU A 369 1.84 27.23 26.28
C LEU A 369 2.68 26.45 27.32
N PRO A 370 3.05 27.07 28.46
CA PRO A 370 3.96 26.44 29.41
C PRO A 370 3.35 25.31 30.23
N ILE A 371 2.01 25.27 30.37
CA ILE A 371 1.30 24.29 31.20
C ILE A 371 -0.01 23.91 30.49
N ALA A 372 -0.28 22.62 30.36
CA ALA A 372 -1.57 22.16 29.85
C ALA A 372 -2.71 22.50 30.84
N PRO A 373 -3.89 22.95 30.35
CA PRO A 373 -4.99 23.41 31.22
C PRO A 373 -5.62 22.29 32.06
N PHE A 374 -5.41 21.02 31.69
CA PHE A 374 -5.92 19.86 32.41
C PHE A 374 -4.78 18.93 32.83
N ARG A 375 -4.99 18.23 33.94
CA ARG A 375 -4.03 17.27 34.50
C ARG A 375 -4.46 15.84 34.21
N LEU A 376 -3.52 14.91 34.00
CA LEU A 376 -3.82 13.50 33.71
C LEU A 376 -4.70 12.86 34.80
N ALA A 377 -4.31 12.99 36.07
CA ALA A 377 -5.07 12.42 37.19
C ALA A 377 -6.50 13.00 37.31
N ASP A 378 -6.71 14.23 36.83
CA ASP A 378 -8.04 14.84 36.81
C ASP A 378 -8.92 14.38 35.66
N THR A 379 -8.31 13.88 34.59
CA THR A 379 -8.99 13.55 33.35
C THR A 379 -9.31 12.06 33.26
N LEU A 380 -8.43 11.18 33.75
CA LEU A 380 -8.54 9.73 33.57
C LEU A 380 -9.52 9.07 34.56
N PRO A 381 -10.19 7.96 34.19
CA PRO A 381 -11.00 7.16 35.10
C PRO A 381 -10.16 6.19 35.94
N CYS A 382 -10.61 5.91 37.17
CA CYS A 382 -9.95 4.97 38.09
C CYS A 382 -9.96 3.49 37.63
N SER A 383 -10.80 3.17 36.64
CA SER A 383 -10.93 1.81 36.07
C SER A 383 -9.88 1.50 35.00
N LEU A 384 -9.06 2.47 34.61
CA LEU A 384 -8.11 2.34 33.51
C LEU A 384 -7.03 1.29 33.82
N GLU A 385 -6.81 0.37 32.88
CA GLU A 385 -5.79 -0.68 32.94
C GLU A 385 -4.63 -0.40 31.99
N THR A 386 -4.90 0.16 30.80
CA THR A 386 -3.91 0.44 29.76
C THR A 386 -4.10 1.85 29.21
N LEU A 387 -3.01 2.60 29.14
CA LEU A 387 -2.96 3.95 28.58
C LEU A 387 -1.92 4.00 27.46
N VAL A 388 -2.36 4.35 26.25
CA VAL A 388 -1.50 4.48 25.07
C VAL A 388 -1.53 5.94 24.60
N PHE A 389 -0.36 6.54 24.48
CA PHE A 389 -0.18 7.87 23.93
C PHE A 389 0.24 7.77 22.46
N ASN A 390 -0.70 8.02 21.56
CA ASN A 390 -0.48 7.90 20.12
C ASN A 390 0.15 9.19 19.58
N GLY A 391 1.11 9.11 18.65
CA GLY A 391 1.59 10.30 17.92
C GLY A 391 2.24 11.36 18.80
N CYS A 392 2.81 10.96 19.94
CA CYS A 392 3.13 11.88 21.04
C CYS A 392 4.52 12.52 20.88
N THR A 393 4.56 13.80 20.55
CA THR A 393 5.75 14.62 20.83
C THR A 393 5.58 15.22 22.22
N CYS A 394 6.30 14.70 23.22
CA CYS A 394 6.26 15.23 24.59
C CYS A 394 6.53 16.75 24.67
N ASP A 395 7.15 17.32 23.63
CA ASP A 395 7.44 18.74 23.43
C ASP A 395 6.19 19.63 23.52
N GLY A 396 5.00 19.10 23.20
CA GLY A 396 3.74 19.85 23.27
C GLY A 396 3.24 20.11 24.70
N VAL A 397 3.70 19.34 25.69
CA VAL A 397 3.27 19.43 27.09
C VAL A 397 4.50 19.26 28.01
N PRO A 398 5.23 20.35 28.32
CA PRO A 398 6.52 20.28 29.02
C PRO A 398 6.46 19.62 30.40
N ASP A 399 5.32 19.72 31.10
CA ASP A 399 5.12 19.13 32.43
C ASP A 399 4.57 17.68 32.38
N PHE A 400 4.44 17.08 31.20
CA PHE A 400 3.87 15.74 31.02
C PHE A 400 4.54 14.63 31.86
N PRO A 401 5.88 14.54 31.99
CA PRO A 401 6.52 13.52 32.84
C PRO A 401 6.11 13.65 34.30
N LEU A 402 6.03 14.89 34.80
CA LEU A 402 5.58 15.16 36.17
C LEU A 402 4.14 14.70 36.36
N GLN A 403 3.27 14.92 35.37
CA GLN A 403 1.89 14.43 35.44
C GLN A 403 1.80 12.89 35.43
N ILE A 404 2.69 12.19 34.72
CA ILE A 404 2.77 10.72 34.77
C ILE A 404 3.25 10.25 36.14
N GLU A 405 4.23 10.90 36.74
CA GLU A 405 4.66 10.60 38.12
C GLU A 405 3.52 10.82 39.12
N GLU A 406 2.81 11.94 39.02
CA GLU A 406 1.63 12.24 39.85
C GLU A 406 0.54 11.16 39.69
N LEU A 407 0.28 10.72 38.45
CA LEU A 407 -0.67 9.64 38.14
C LEU A 407 -0.26 8.32 38.82
N LEU A 408 1.02 7.94 38.74
CA LEU A 408 1.55 6.69 39.28
C LEU A 408 1.63 6.69 40.83
N GLN A 409 1.81 7.87 41.43
CA GLN A 409 1.80 8.05 42.88
C GLN A 409 0.38 8.12 43.47
N SER A 410 -0.62 8.44 42.64
CA SER A 410 -2.00 8.53 43.08
C SER A 410 -2.58 7.16 43.45
N PRO A 411 -3.26 7.02 44.60
CA PRO A 411 -3.98 5.80 44.96
C PRO A 411 -5.27 5.60 44.13
N GLU A 412 -5.69 6.60 43.35
CA GLU A 412 -6.95 6.58 42.58
C GLU A 412 -6.89 5.66 41.36
N PHE A 413 -5.70 5.24 40.92
CA PHE A 413 -5.51 4.39 39.74
C PHE A 413 -4.92 3.01 40.11
N PRO A 414 -5.61 2.21 40.94
CA PRO A 414 -5.08 0.93 41.39
C PRO A 414 -5.01 -0.13 40.28
N SER A 415 -5.76 0.06 39.19
CA SER A 415 -5.92 -0.90 38.11
C SER A 415 -4.93 -0.69 36.95
N LEU A 416 -4.19 0.42 36.93
CA LEU A 416 -3.28 0.75 35.84
C LEU A 416 -2.13 -0.25 35.80
N LYS A 417 -2.00 -0.96 34.68
CA LYS A 417 -1.03 -2.04 34.45
C LYS A 417 0.00 -1.69 33.40
N SER A 418 -0.34 -0.88 32.41
CA SER A 418 0.55 -0.56 31.31
C SER A 418 0.39 0.88 30.80
N ILE A 419 1.51 1.51 30.47
CA ILE A 419 1.62 2.76 29.75
C ILE A 419 2.47 2.53 28.50
N SER A 420 1.96 2.91 27.33
CA SER A 420 2.69 2.83 26.07
C SER A 420 2.75 4.18 25.38
N MET A 421 3.82 4.43 24.65
CA MET A 421 4.01 5.62 23.82
C MET A 421 4.38 5.21 22.40
N GLU A 422 3.56 5.64 21.45
CA GLU A 422 3.73 5.38 20.02
C GLU A 422 4.20 6.66 19.30
N ASP A 423 5.08 6.48 18.29
CA ASP A 423 5.55 7.51 17.34
C ASP A 423 6.79 8.34 17.76
N LEU A 424 7.96 7.71 17.71
CA LEU A 424 9.28 8.37 17.83
C LEU A 424 9.89 8.76 16.47
N CYS A 425 9.14 8.64 15.37
CA CYS A 425 9.69 8.56 14.02
C CYS A 425 10.32 9.84 13.45
N SER A 426 10.35 10.95 14.20
CA SER A 426 11.04 12.17 13.78
C SER A 426 12.38 12.45 14.46
N TYR A 427 12.87 11.58 15.37
CA TYR A 427 14.02 11.93 16.22
C TYR A 427 15.30 11.11 16.00
N GLU A 428 15.37 10.24 14.99
CA GLU A 428 16.55 9.41 14.75
C GLU A 428 17.78 10.17 14.21
N GLU A 429 17.67 11.47 13.89
CA GLU A 429 18.82 12.28 13.44
C GLU A 429 19.36 13.19 14.57
N GLU A 430 20.09 12.55 15.49
CA GLU A 430 21.32 13.05 16.15
C GLU A 430 21.31 14.21 17.16
N SER A 431 20.19 14.83 17.59
CA SER A 431 20.33 16.06 18.39
C SER A 431 19.61 16.23 19.73
N ASP A 432 18.95 15.23 20.31
CA ASP A 432 18.38 15.44 21.65
C ASP A 432 18.60 14.32 22.69
N HIS A 433 19.67 14.47 23.46
CA HIS A 433 19.91 13.67 24.67
C HIS A 433 18.79 13.86 25.72
N ASP A 434 18.03 14.96 25.69
CA ASP A 434 17.02 15.24 26.72
C ASP A 434 15.76 14.39 26.54
N THR A 435 15.35 14.07 25.30
CA THR A 435 14.19 13.21 25.04
C THR A 435 14.39 11.79 25.57
N SER A 436 15.62 11.25 25.47
CA SER A 436 15.99 9.97 26.08
C SER A 436 15.90 10.00 27.62
N SER A 437 16.28 11.13 28.23
CA SER A 437 16.20 11.32 29.69
C SER A 437 14.75 11.35 30.20
N LEU A 438 13.85 11.89 29.39
CA LEU A 438 12.42 11.99 29.66
C LEU A 438 11.77 10.61 29.80
N TYR A 439 11.89 9.79 28.76
CA TYR A 439 11.32 8.45 28.74
C TYR A 439 11.96 7.55 29.78
N LYS A 440 13.24 7.75 30.08
CA LYS A 440 13.92 7.05 31.18
C LYS A 440 13.30 7.39 32.53
N THR A 441 12.97 8.66 32.77
CA THR A 441 12.31 9.09 34.01
C THR A 441 10.94 8.43 34.15
N ILE A 442 10.16 8.43 33.07
CA ILE A 442 8.83 7.79 33.04
C ILE A 442 8.94 6.27 33.26
N GLY A 443 9.88 5.60 32.58
CA GLY A 443 10.14 4.17 32.76
C GLY A 443 10.49 3.83 34.21
N GLN A 444 11.37 4.61 34.85
CA GLN A 444 11.71 4.43 36.26
C GLN A 444 10.52 4.61 37.21
N ALA A 445 9.66 5.59 36.93
CA ALA A 445 8.44 5.79 37.71
C ALA A 445 7.46 4.61 37.56
N CYS A 446 7.31 4.08 36.34
CA CYS A 446 6.48 2.92 36.03
C CYS A 446 7.02 1.66 36.72
N ASP A 447 8.32 1.39 36.62
CA ASP A 447 9.01 0.27 37.27
C ASP A 447 8.78 0.26 38.79
N LYS A 448 8.89 1.42 39.44
CA LYS A 448 8.66 1.58 40.88
C LYS A 448 7.23 1.22 41.29
N ARG A 449 6.25 1.46 40.42
CA ARG A 449 4.83 1.17 40.67
C ARG A 449 4.41 -0.24 40.24
N GLY A 450 5.26 -0.94 39.46
CA GLY A 450 4.93 -2.21 38.83
C GLY A 450 4.02 -2.07 37.61
N VAL A 451 4.13 -0.94 36.89
CA VAL A 451 3.41 -0.66 35.64
C VAL A 451 4.35 -0.94 34.48
N ASP A 452 3.89 -1.68 33.48
CA ASP A 452 4.67 -1.98 32.27
C ASP A 452 4.78 -0.74 31.38
N PHE A 453 6.00 -0.35 31.03
CA PHE A 453 6.27 0.81 30.17
C PHE A 453 6.85 0.36 28.84
N GLN A 454 6.18 0.71 27.74
CA GLN A 454 6.61 0.34 26.39
C GLN A 454 6.78 1.56 25.49
N LEU A 455 7.92 1.62 24.80
CA LEU A 455 8.15 2.52 23.68
C LEU A 455 8.01 1.70 22.40
N SER A 456 7.12 2.10 21.51
CA SER A 456 6.94 1.44 20.22
C SER A 456 7.25 2.41 19.09
N GLU A 457 8.21 2.03 18.26
CA GLU A 457 8.49 2.69 16.99
C GLU A 457 7.37 2.36 15.99
N SER A 458 6.63 3.38 15.57
CA SER A 458 5.59 3.25 14.56
C SER A 458 6.21 3.43 13.17
N PHE A 459 6.73 2.36 12.58
CA PHE A 459 7.50 2.40 11.31
C PHE A 459 6.75 2.88 10.05
N ASP A 460 5.44 3.13 10.11
CA ASP A 460 4.73 3.65 8.95
C ASP A 460 4.79 5.19 8.92
N PHE A 461 5.43 5.74 7.88
CA PHE A 461 5.49 7.17 7.52
C PHE A 461 4.12 7.88 7.42
N CYS A 462 3.01 7.16 7.58
CA CYS A 462 1.66 7.68 7.64
C CYS A 462 1.07 7.66 9.07
N GLY A 463 1.82 7.26 10.09
CA GLY A 463 1.49 7.32 11.52
C GLY A 463 0.17 6.65 11.88
N ARG A 464 -0.31 5.67 11.11
CA ARG A 464 -1.61 5.02 11.42
C ARG A 464 -1.33 4.10 12.60
N PRO A 465 -1.81 4.38 13.83
CA PRO A 465 -1.75 3.39 14.88
C PRO A 465 -2.41 2.14 14.33
N GLU A 466 -1.70 1.01 14.31
CA GLU A 466 -2.30 -0.25 13.89
C GLU A 466 -3.49 -0.48 14.84
N PRO A 467 -4.75 -0.37 14.37
CA PRO A 467 -5.86 -0.70 15.26
C PRO A 467 -5.65 -2.14 15.70
N VAL A 468 -5.93 -2.44 16.97
CA VAL A 468 -5.70 -3.71 17.67
C VAL A 468 -6.28 -4.92 16.90
N ARG A 469 -5.60 -5.33 15.82
CA ARG A 469 -5.91 -6.32 14.78
C ARG A 469 -6.21 -5.74 13.40
N THR A 470 -5.19 -5.95 12.56
CA THR A 470 -5.16 -6.23 11.12
C THR A 470 -5.11 -5.02 10.18
N PRO A 471 -3.91 -4.71 9.63
CA PRO A 471 -3.81 -4.42 8.21
C PRO A 471 -4.26 -5.68 7.44
N GLY A 472 -5.57 -5.86 7.36
CA GLY A 472 -6.19 -6.98 6.66
C GLY A 472 -5.89 -6.91 5.15
N ALA A 473 -6.08 -8.03 4.45
CA ALA A 473 -5.88 -8.11 3.00
C ALA A 473 -6.65 -7.03 2.21
N VAL A 474 -7.73 -6.45 2.78
CA VAL A 474 -8.46 -5.31 2.22
C VAL A 474 -7.62 -4.04 2.08
N PHE A 475 -6.64 -3.78 2.95
CA PHE A 475 -5.75 -2.62 2.78
C PHE A 475 -4.90 -2.75 1.51
N GLY A 476 -4.40 -3.95 1.22
CA GLY A 476 -3.77 -4.26 -0.06
C GLY A 476 -4.70 -4.03 -1.24
N MET A 477 -5.99 -4.41 -1.11
CA MET A 477 -7.00 -4.13 -2.14
C MET A 477 -7.26 -2.63 -2.31
N GLU A 478 -7.33 -1.84 -1.25
CA GLU A 478 -7.48 -0.38 -1.34
C GLU A 478 -6.31 0.25 -2.15
N ARG A 479 -5.07 -0.17 -1.86
CA ARG A 479 -3.88 0.25 -2.62
C ARG A 479 -3.95 -0.18 -4.08
N ASP A 480 -4.47 -1.37 -4.37
CA ASP A 480 -4.70 -1.82 -5.75
C ASP A 480 -5.79 -1.00 -6.45
N GLY A 481 -6.84 -0.60 -5.74
CA GLY A 481 -7.84 0.35 -6.26
C GLY A 481 -7.21 1.69 -6.63
N ALA A 482 -6.36 2.23 -5.76
CA ALA A 482 -5.60 3.46 -6.02
C ALA A 482 -4.63 3.32 -7.20
N ARG A 483 -3.90 2.20 -7.29
CA ARG A 483 -3.04 1.89 -8.43
C ARG A 483 -3.83 1.79 -9.73
N ARG A 484 -4.98 1.12 -9.72
CA ARG A 484 -5.89 1.01 -10.87
C ARG A 484 -6.38 2.38 -11.32
N SER A 485 -6.79 3.23 -10.37
CA SER A 485 -7.21 4.62 -10.63
C SER A 485 -6.08 5.46 -11.20
N SER A 486 -4.86 5.34 -10.65
CA SER A 486 -3.66 6.01 -11.17
C SER A 486 -3.31 5.53 -12.59
N MET A 487 -3.29 4.21 -12.82
CA MET A 487 -3.03 3.60 -14.13
C MET A 487 -4.02 4.12 -15.17
N PHE A 488 -5.30 4.22 -14.83
CA PHE A 488 -6.31 4.77 -15.74
C PHE A 488 -6.06 6.23 -16.12
N LYS A 489 -5.57 7.05 -15.16
CA LYS A 489 -5.26 8.46 -15.38
C LYS A 489 -3.99 8.66 -16.21
N THR A 490 -2.98 7.82 -16.04
CA THR A 490 -1.64 8.03 -16.60
C THR A 490 -1.32 7.17 -17.82
N SER A 491 -1.98 6.03 -18.00
CA SER A 491 -1.68 5.08 -19.07
C SER A 491 -2.52 5.35 -20.32
N PRO A 492 -1.92 5.34 -21.53
CA PRO A 492 -2.66 5.47 -22.78
C PRO A 492 -3.80 4.43 -22.91
N ALA A 493 -4.96 4.84 -23.42
CA ALA A 493 -6.17 4.00 -23.52
C ALA A 493 -5.98 2.65 -24.24
N ARG A 494 -4.98 2.55 -25.14
CA ARG A 494 -4.64 1.29 -25.84
C ARG A 494 -4.12 0.17 -24.92
N PHE A 495 -3.72 0.50 -23.69
CA PHE A 495 -3.23 -0.47 -22.70
C PHE A 495 -4.30 -0.89 -21.71
N HIS A 496 -5.52 -0.36 -21.83
CA HIS A 496 -6.62 -0.76 -20.99
C HIS A 496 -7.22 -2.01 -21.62
N ASP A 497 -7.48 -3.05 -20.82
CA ASP A 497 -8.25 -4.18 -21.33
C ASP A 497 -9.61 -3.65 -21.83
N PRO A 498 -10.03 -4.04 -23.05
CA PRO A 498 -11.17 -3.42 -23.74
C PRO A 498 -12.51 -3.74 -23.07
N HIS A 499 -12.52 -4.64 -22.08
CA HIS A 499 -13.71 -5.08 -21.37
C HIS A 499 -13.68 -4.72 -19.89
N GLU A 500 -12.51 -4.75 -19.24
CA GLU A 500 -12.36 -4.60 -17.80
C GLU A 500 -11.04 -3.91 -17.42
N LEU A 501 -11.09 -2.87 -16.59
CA LEU A 501 -9.87 -2.27 -16.07
C LEU A 501 -9.30 -3.13 -14.93
N ILE A 502 -8.35 -4.00 -15.26
CA ILE A 502 -7.68 -4.91 -14.31
C ILE A 502 -6.18 -4.59 -14.30
N LEU A 503 -5.61 -4.49 -13.12
CA LEU A 503 -4.18 -4.46 -12.90
C LEU A 503 -3.55 -5.81 -13.26
N PRO A 504 -2.27 -5.83 -13.68
CA PRO A 504 -1.42 -7.02 -13.63
C PRO A 504 -1.56 -7.86 -12.35
N ARG A 505 -1.11 -9.11 -12.37
CA ARG A 505 -0.90 -9.88 -11.14
C ARG A 505 0.30 -9.31 -10.35
N ILE A 506 0.31 -9.47 -9.03
CA ILE A 506 1.47 -9.15 -8.18
C ILE A 506 2.58 -10.14 -8.54
N GLY A 507 3.61 -9.66 -9.25
CA GLY A 507 4.60 -10.46 -10.01
C GLY A 507 4.69 -10.06 -11.48
N ASP A 508 3.56 -9.60 -12.05
CA ASP A 508 3.45 -8.82 -13.29
C ASP A 508 3.37 -7.31 -13.01
N ASP A 509 3.31 -6.86 -11.74
CA ASP A 509 3.49 -5.44 -11.39
C ASP A 509 4.86 -4.93 -11.90
N ASP A 510 5.83 -5.84 -12.05
CA ASP A 510 7.14 -5.65 -12.71
C ASP A 510 7.04 -5.53 -14.24
N LEU A 511 5.87 -5.80 -14.83
CA LEU A 511 5.60 -5.57 -16.24
C LEU A 511 5.06 -4.16 -16.49
N TRP A 512 4.21 -3.53 -15.68
CA TRP A 512 3.42 -2.38 -16.19
C TRP A 512 4.10 -1.01 -16.19
N GLY A 513 5.24 -0.86 -15.53
CA GLY A 513 6.18 0.23 -15.87
C GLY A 513 6.79 0.05 -17.27
N GLU A 514 6.92 -1.20 -17.72
CA GLU A 514 7.76 -1.61 -18.87
C GLU A 514 6.95 -2.15 -20.08
N THR A 515 5.72 -2.59 -19.87
CA THR A 515 4.88 -3.36 -20.81
C THR A 515 3.92 -2.46 -21.57
N ALA A 516 3.61 -1.27 -21.05
CA ALA A 516 3.04 -0.17 -21.84
C ALA A 516 4.01 0.37 -22.90
N ARG A 517 5.29 -0.03 -22.88
CA ARG A 517 6.23 0.25 -23.97
C ARG A 517 6.55 -0.98 -24.83
N ILE A 518 6.46 -2.18 -24.25
CA ILE A 518 6.85 -3.44 -24.90
C ILE A 518 5.69 -4.21 -25.54
N ALA A 519 4.42 -4.01 -25.14
CA ALA A 519 3.27 -4.72 -25.71
C ALA A 519 2.77 -4.18 -27.08
N SER A 520 3.59 -3.38 -27.78
CA SER A 520 3.52 -3.36 -29.25
C SER A 520 4.30 -4.53 -29.88
N GLU A 521 5.05 -5.31 -29.09
CA GLU A 521 5.89 -6.41 -29.56
C GLU A 521 5.81 -7.64 -28.62
N ILE A 522 4.84 -8.51 -28.93
CA ILE A 522 4.98 -9.99 -28.97
C ILE A 522 4.60 -10.81 -27.71
N GLU A 523 3.71 -11.78 -27.97
CA GLU A 523 3.26 -12.93 -27.17
C GLU A 523 4.33 -14.03 -26.95
N GLU A 524 4.07 -14.88 -25.93
CA GLU A 524 4.58 -16.26 -25.68
C GLU A 524 5.99 -16.51 -25.08
N ASP A 525 6.04 -17.12 -23.87
CA ASP A 525 6.61 -18.47 -23.59
C ASP A 525 6.29 -18.91 -22.11
N PRO A 526 5.77 -20.14 -21.83
CA PRO A 526 5.13 -20.51 -20.55
C PRO A 526 5.95 -21.36 -19.55
N HIS A 527 7.29 -21.43 -19.60
CA HIS A 527 8.05 -22.39 -18.78
C HIS A 527 9.17 -21.83 -17.87
N GLY A 528 8.85 -20.89 -16.99
CA GLY A 528 9.79 -20.37 -15.98
C GLY A 528 9.68 -21.03 -14.60
N LYS A 529 10.37 -22.15 -14.36
CA LYS A 529 10.66 -22.64 -12.99
C LYS A 529 11.75 -21.76 -12.36
N THR A 530 11.49 -21.20 -11.19
CA THR A 530 12.47 -20.47 -10.38
C THR A 530 13.51 -21.43 -9.81
N PHE A 531 14.76 -21.29 -10.25
CA PHE A 531 15.91 -22.00 -9.69
C PHE A 531 16.34 -21.35 -8.37
N GLY A 532 16.31 -22.12 -7.28
CA GLY A 532 17.03 -21.75 -6.06
C GLY A 532 18.53 -21.76 -6.32
N GLU A 533 19.24 -20.78 -5.75
CA GLU A 533 20.68 -20.61 -5.86
C GLU A 533 21.43 -21.83 -5.32
N ASN A 534 21.71 -22.80 -6.21
CA ASN A 534 22.50 -23.98 -5.90
C ASN A 534 23.96 -23.54 -5.66
N GLU A 535 24.61 -24.03 -4.59
CA GLU A 535 26.05 -23.82 -4.33
C GLU A 535 26.93 -24.22 -5.53
N HIS A 536 26.42 -25.10 -6.39
CA HIS A 536 27.04 -25.48 -7.66
C HIS A 536 27.22 -24.30 -8.64
N PHE A 537 26.29 -23.33 -8.64
CA PHE A 537 26.39 -22.12 -9.47
C PHE A 537 27.46 -21.14 -8.98
N ARG A 538 27.72 -21.07 -7.66
CA ARG A 538 28.84 -20.29 -7.10
C ARG A 538 30.20 -20.89 -7.46
N ALA A 539 30.29 -22.21 -7.57
CA ALA A 539 31.52 -22.90 -7.96
C ALA A 539 31.85 -22.74 -9.46
N LEU A 540 30.83 -22.65 -10.34
CA LEU A 540 31.02 -22.63 -11.79
C LEU A 540 31.46 -21.28 -12.37
N TYR A 541 31.05 -20.16 -11.77
CA TYR A 541 31.18 -18.83 -12.41
C TYR A 541 32.10 -17.84 -11.67
N GLY A 542 32.75 -18.27 -10.58
CA GLY A 542 33.76 -17.48 -9.86
C GLY A 542 33.19 -16.56 -8.77
N ARG A 543 34.09 -15.91 -8.02
CA ARG A 543 33.71 -14.96 -6.98
C ARG A 543 33.18 -13.66 -7.61
N PRO A 544 32.23 -12.97 -6.96
CA PRO A 544 31.88 -11.62 -7.36
C PRO A 544 33.10 -10.70 -7.32
N THR A 545 33.31 -9.91 -8.37
CA THR A 545 34.41 -8.97 -8.50
C THR A 545 33.95 -7.70 -9.23
N VAL A 546 34.67 -6.60 -9.03
CA VAL A 546 34.43 -5.35 -9.76
C VAL A 546 35.21 -5.42 -11.07
N HIS A 547 34.50 -5.35 -12.18
CA HIS A 547 35.04 -5.30 -13.53
C HIS A 547 35.23 -3.85 -13.96
N ALA A 548 36.34 -3.54 -14.62
CA ALA A 548 36.56 -2.29 -15.35
C ALA A 548 36.86 -2.64 -16.81
N ARG A 549 35.90 -2.36 -17.71
CA ARG A 549 36.01 -2.71 -19.14
C ARG A 549 36.24 -1.45 -19.97
N PHE A 550 37.33 -1.46 -20.72
CA PHE A 550 37.61 -0.46 -21.74
C PHE A 550 36.60 -0.52 -22.88
N PHE A 551 36.21 0.65 -23.39
CA PHE A 551 35.54 0.82 -24.67
C PHE A 551 35.95 2.15 -25.32
N ALA A 552 35.73 2.26 -26.63
CA ALA A 552 35.88 3.52 -27.35
C ALA A 552 34.53 4.25 -27.36
N ASP A 553 34.51 5.51 -26.97
CA ASP A 553 33.30 6.35 -27.04
C ASP A 553 32.94 6.72 -28.50
N HIS A 554 31.89 7.51 -28.69
CA HIS A 554 31.46 7.95 -30.01
C HIS A 554 32.51 8.76 -30.80
N ALA A 555 33.50 9.35 -30.13
CA ALA A 555 34.60 10.08 -30.74
C ALA A 555 35.82 9.19 -31.03
N GLY A 556 35.80 7.94 -30.56
CA GLY A 556 36.93 7.01 -30.62
C GLY A 556 37.93 7.20 -29.49
N GLU A 557 37.60 8.03 -28.49
CA GLU A 557 38.44 8.28 -27.32
C GLU A 557 38.21 7.19 -26.26
N ALA A 558 39.16 7.10 -25.32
CA ALA A 558 39.15 6.05 -24.30
C ALA A 558 38.08 6.31 -23.22
N ALA A 559 37.21 5.31 -23.00
CA ALA A 559 36.19 5.32 -21.95
C ALA A 559 36.10 3.95 -21.24
N TYR A 560 35.48 3.92 -20.06
CA TYR A 560 35.44 2.72 -19.21
C TYR A 560 34.08 2.47 -18.58
N MET A 561 33.65 1.21 -18.54
CA MET A 561 32.49 0.77 -17.76
C MET A 561 32.97 0.04 -16.51
N VAL A 562 32.51 0.47 -15.34
CA VAL A 562 32.80 -0.18 -14.06
C VAL A 562 31.53 -0.73 -13.43
N PHE A 563 31.55 -2.02 -13.09
CA PHE A 563 30.38 -2.72 -12.54
C PHE A 563 30.78 -3.96 -11.75
N HIS A 564 29.92 -4.41 -10.84
CA HIS A 564 30.11 -5.64 -10.09
C HIS A 564 29.41 -6.83 -10.77
N ASN A 565 30.14 -7.92 -11.06
CA ASN A 565 29.58 -9.17 -11.55
C ASN A 565 30.49 -10.36 -11.20
N LYS A 566 30.13 -11.58 -11.57
CA LYS A 566 30.96 -12.78 -11.41
C LYS A 566 32.24 -12.65 -12.25
N GLU A 567 33.38 -13.08 -11.71
CA GLU A 567 34.69 -12.96 -12.35
C GLU A 567 34.75 -13.56 -13.77
N LEU A 568 34.10 -14.71 -13.99
CA LEU A 568 34.10 -15.37 -15.29
C LEU A 568 33.01 -14.86 -16.24
N VAL A 569 32.13 -13.97 -15.78
CA VAL A 569 30.97 -13.47 -16.52
C VAL A 569 30.94 -11.94 -16.47
N PRO A 570 31.82 -11.26 -17.23
CA PRO A 570 31.94 -9.80 -17.19
C PRO A 570 30.83 -9.10 -17.99
N LEU A 571 29.55 -9.46 -17.76
CA LEU A 571 28.39 -8.82 -18.39
C LEU A 571 28.04 -7.52 -17.66
N PRO A 572 28.14 -6.35 -18.32
CA PRO A 572 27.71 -5.09 -17.72
C PRO A 572 26.19 -5.04 -17.52
N PRO A 573 25.68 -4.56 -16.36
CA PRO A 573 24.28 -4.19 -16.19
C PRO A 573 23.82 -3.18 -17.24
N LEU A 574 22.55 -3.20 -17.64
CA LEU A 574 22.00 -2.27 -18.63
C LEU A 574 21.79 -0.86 -18.08
N TYR A 575 21.46 -0.74 -16.80
CA TYR A 575 21.29 0.55 -16.13
C TYR A 575 22.65 1.19 -15.80
N SER A 576 22.86 2.45 -16.18
CA SER A 576 24.17 3.10 -16.11
C SER A 576 24.15 4.58 -15.75
N PHE A 577 25.07 5.02 -14.90
CA PHE A 577 25.33 6.44 -14.64
C PHE A 577 26.56 6.93 -15.42
N ALA A 578 26.46 8.11 -16.03
CA ALA A 578 27.58 8.73 -16.75
C ALA A 578 28.39 9.65 -15.83
N LEU A 579 29.70 9.40 -15.73
CA LEU A 579 30.66 10.20 -14.98
C LEU A 579 31.70 10.80 -15.92
N TYR A 580 31.95 12.09 -15.75
CA TYR A 580 32.89 12.86 -16.55
C TYR A 580 34.03 13.37 -15.68
N PHE A 581 35.27 13.20 -16.15
CA PHE A 581 36.44 13.83 -15.55
C PHE A 581 36.96 14.89 -16.51
N THR A 582 36.99 16.15 -16.05
CA THR A 582 37.31 17.30 -16.91
C THR A 582 38.60 18.02 -16.56
N HIS A 583 39.31 17.58 -15.52
CA HIS A 583 40.63 18.11 -15.21
C HIS A 583 41.62 17.82 -16.35
N ALA A 584 42.53 18.75 -16.63
CA ALA A 584 43.49 18.63 -17.74
C ALA A 584 44.42 17.40 -17.62
N GLU A 585 44.68 16.97 -16.39
CA GLU A 585 45.53 15.81 -16.07
C GLU A 585 44.75 14.55 -15.67
N ALA A 586 43.42 14.59 -15.74
CA ALA A 586 42.62 13.39 -15.52
C ALA A 586 42.68 12.49 -16.76
N SER A 587 42.95 11.21 -16.54
CA SER A 587 43.09 10.19 -17.57
C SER A 587 42.72 8.83 -17.00
N GLU A 588 42.58 7.84 -17.87
CA GLU A 588 42.32 6.45 -17.50
C GLU A 588 43.40 5.83 -16.59
N LYS A 589 44.60 6.42 -16.60
CA LYS A 589 45.74 5.99 -15.77
C LYS A 589 45.80 6.68 -14.41
N THR A 590 45.20 7.86 -14.30
CA THR A 590 45.29 8.68 -13.09
C THR A 590 44.04 8.55 -12.20
N VAL A 591 42.89 8.17 -12.76
CA VAL A 591 41.63 8.01 -12.02
C VAL A 591 41.44 6.58 -11.52
N ASP A 592 41.21 6.41 -10.22
CA ASP A 592 40.94 5.10 -9.60
C ASP A 592 39.46 4.72 -9.71
N MET A 593 39.04 4.28 -10.89
CA MET A 593 37.62 4.00 -11.18
C MET A 593 37.06 2.82 -10.36
N VAL A 594 37.89 1.81 -10.07
CA VAL A 594 37.50 0.64 -9.26
C VAL A 594 37.37 1.03 -7.78
N GLY A 595 38.28 1.85 -7.27
CA GLY A 595 38.17 2.43 -5.94
C GLY A 595 36.90 3.26 -5.79
N PHE A 596 36.57 4.11 -6.77
CA PHE A 596 35.34 4.91 -6.75
C PHE A 596 34.09 4.03 -6.66
N TYR A 597 34.02 2.98 -7.49
CA TYR A 597 32.90 2.04 -7.42
C TYR A 597 32.81 1.41 -6.02
N LYS A 598 33.91 0.90 -5.47
CA LYS A 598 33.89 0.31 -4.11
C LYS A 598 33.47 1.29 -3.03
N GLU A 599 33.84 2.56 -3.14
CA GLU A 599 33.45 3.60 -2.19
C GLU A 599 31.94 3.85 -2.21
N LEU A 600 31.35 3.92 -3.41
CA LEU A 600 29.89 4.03 -3.57
C LEU A 600 29.16 2.78 -3.07
N PHE A 601 29.81 1.62 -3.03
CA PHE A 601 29.20 0.34 -2.71
C PHE A 601 29.86 -0.31 -1.50
N SER A 602 29.48 0.19 -0.32
CA SER A 602 29.72 -0.50 0.95
C SER A 602 29.00 -1.86 0.97
N PRO A 603 29.58 -2.93 1.57
CA PRO A 603 29.02 -4.29 1.57
C PRO A 603 27.62 -4.44 2.18
N PHE A 604 27.07 -3.39 2.79
CA PHE A 604 25.74 -3.36 3.38
C PHE A 604 24.60 -3.18 2.35
N TRP A 605 24.89 -2.96 1.06
CA TRP A 605 23.88 -2.65 0.03
C TRP A 605 23.79 -3.71 -1.10
N PRO A 606 23.33 -4.94 -0.81
CA PRO A 606 23.51 -6.08 -1.71
C PRO A 606 22.55 -6.19 -2.91
N SER A 607 21.62 -5.24 -3.13
CA SER A 607 20.46 -5.49 -4.02
C SER A 607 20.39 -4.71 -5.34
N TYR A 608 21.28 -3.75 -5.60
CA TYR A 608 21.19 -2.93 -6.82
C TYR A 608 22.36 -3.19 -7.78
N CYS A 609 22.02 -3.49 -9.04
CA CYS A 609 22.98 -3.78 -10.09
C CYS A 609 22.93 -2.70 -11.17
N PHE A 610 23.89 -1.77 -11.12
CA PHE A 610 24.10 -0.75 -12.15
C PHE A 610 25.58 -0.68 -12.52
N ARG A 611 25.87 -0.06 -13.67
CA ARG A 611 27.23 0.24 -14.11
C ARG A 611 27.52 1.73 -14.05
N LEU A 612 28.79 2.08 -14.01
CA LEU A 612 29.29 3.44 -14.08
C LEU A 612 30.08 3.59 -15.38
N ASP A 613 29.68 4.53 -16.24
CA ASP A 613 30.34 4.82 -17.50
C ASP A 613 31.22 6.07 -17.32
N PHE A 614 32.54 5.91 -17.37
CA PHE A 614 33.55 6.95 -17.17
C PHE A 614 34.04 7.50 -18.50
N TYR A 615 33.99 8.83 -18.63
CA TYR A 615 34.44 9.59 -19.79
C TYR A 615 35.46 10.65 -19.38
N PHE A 616 36.43 10.93 -20.24
CA PHE A 616 37.51 11.89 -19.99
C PHE A 616 37.44 13.01 -21.02
N ILE A 617 37.16 14.24 -20.57
CA ILE A 617 37.08 15.43 -21.44
C ILE A 617 37.98 16.53 -20.83
N PRO A 618 39.32 16.44 -21.00
CA PRO A 618 40.25 17.37 -20.38
C PRO A 618 39.98 18.82 -20.79
N GLY A 619 39.78 19.70 -19.81
CA GLY A 619 39.40 21.10 -20.02
C GLY A 619 37.93 21.32 -20.40
N GLY A 620 37.11 20.27 -20.40
CA GLY A 620 35.71 20.32 -20.77
C GLY A 620 34.84 21.05 -19.74
N SER A 621 33.87 21.82 -20.24
CA SER A 621 32.81 22.42 -19.46
C SER A 621 31.65 21.44 -19.23
N ALA A 622 30.68 21.82 -18.38
CA ALA A 622 29.45 21.05 -18.22
C ALA A 622 28.65 20.94 -19.53
N HIS A 623 28.73 21.96 -20.38
CA HIS A 623 28.11 21.94 -21.70
C HIS A 623 28.77 20.92 -22.63
N ASP A 624 30.11 20.83 -22.59
CA ASP A 624 30.86 19.83 -23.37
C ASP A 624 30.50 18.40 -22.91
N CYS A 625 30.34 18.18 -21.61
CA CYS A 625 29.89 16.89 -21.05
C CYS A 625 28.45 16.54 -21.49
N MET A 626 27.53 17.51 -21.51
CA MET A 626 26.17 17.29 -22.00
C MET A 626 26.14 17.00 -23.51
N SER A 627 26.94 17.72 -24.29
CA SER A 627 27.09 17.51 -25.73
C SER A 627 27.63 16.10 -26.00
N HIS A 628 28.68 15.71 -25.28
CA HIS A 628 29.23 14.36 -25.32
C HIS A 628 28.17 13.31 -24.95
N TYR A 629 27.43 13.50 -23.86
CA TYR A 629 26.37 12.56 -23.44
C TYR A 629 25.33 12.34 -24.55
N ARG A 630 24.91 13.41 -25.23
CA ARG A 630 23.93 13.33 -26.33
C ARG A 630 24.50 12.59 -27.53
N ALA A 631 25.73 12.87 -27.91
CA ALA A 631 26.41 12.22 -29.01
C ALA A 631 26.65 10.72 -28.72
N GLU A 632 27.03 10.39 -27.49
CA GLU A 632 27.20 9.02 -27.02
C GLU A 632 25.87 8.25 -27.04
N LYS A 633 24.80 8.87 -26.56
CA LYS A 633 23.43 8.34 -26.62
C LYS A 633 22.98 8.10 -28.06
N ALA A 634 23.31 9.02 -28.98
CA ALA A 634 23.00 8.86 -30.39
C ALA A 634 23.80 7.71 -31.05
N ALA A 635 25.05 7.49 -30.63
CA ALA A 635 25.91 6.45 -31.18
C ALA A 635 25.57 5.04 -30.65
N ARG A 636 25.27 4.91 -29.35
CA ARG A 636 25.00 3.62 -28.69
C ARG A 636 23.55 3.18 -28.73
N GLY A 637 22.63 4.11 -28.94
CA GLY A 637 21.20 3.86 -28.88
C GLY A 637 20.67 3.73 -27.45
N ASP A 638 19.42 3.29 -27.36
CA ASP A 638 18.70 3.08 -26.10
C ASP A 638 18.95 1.66 -25.58
N HIS A 639 19.24 1.50 -24.29
CA HIS A 639 19.35 0.16 -23.67
C HIS A 639 18.07 -0.70 -23.85
N HIS A 640 16.90 -0.09 -24.11
CA HIS A 640 15.68 -0.81 -24.48
C HIS A 640 15.85 -1.70 -25.72
N GLU A 641 16.63 -1.25 -26.70
CA GLU A 641 16.93 -2.02 -27.91
C GLU A 641 17.60 -3.35 -27.55
N GLN A 642 18.43 -3.35 -26.51
CA GLN A 642 19.13 -4.53 -26.04
C GLN A 642 18.27 -5.42 -25.17
N LEU A 643 17.28 -4.87 -24.46
CA LEU A 643 16.25 -5.67 -23.82
C LEU A 643 15.41 -6.41 -24.87
N ILE A 644 15.11 -5.77 -26.00
CA ILE A 644 14.42 -6.40 -27.14
C ILE A 644 15.31 -7.50 -27.74
N ALA A 645 16.59 -7.20 -28.00
CA ALA A 645 17.54 -8.19 -28.51
C ALA A 645 17.72 -9.36 -27.54
N TYR A 646 17.84 -9.11 -26.24
CA TYR A 646 17.89 -10.13 -25.19
C TYR A 646 16.67 -11.03 -25.26
N LYS A 647 15.46 -10.48 -25.37
CA LYS A 647 14.23 -11.28 -25.45
C LYS A 647 14.20 -12.19 -26.66
N LYS A 648 14.72 -11.74 -27.81
CA LYS A 648 14.82 -12.56 -29.03
C LYS A 648 15.83 -13.71 -28.87
N HIS A 649 16.97 -13.44 -28.25
CA HIS A 649 18.06 -14.42 -28.13
C HIS A 649 18.03 -15.20 -26.82
N ARG A 650 17.06 -14.95 -25.93
CA ARG A 650 17.10 -15.54 -24.57
C ARG A 650 17.08 -17.06 -24.65
N ASP A 651 16.42 -17.67 -25.62
CA ASP A 651 16.29 -19.13 -25.70
C ASP A 651 17.46 -19.79 -26.47
N GLU A 652 18.36 -18.98 -27.02
CA GLU A 652 19.58 -19.46 -27.68
C GLU A 652 20.64 -19.83 -26.64
N THR A 653 21.35 -20.93 -26.90
CA THR A 653 22.46 -21.40 -26.05
C THR A 653 23.78 -20.70 -26.35
N ASP A 654 23.87 -20.05 -27.51
CA ASP A 654 25.10 -19.45 -27.99
C ASP A 654 25.33 -18.07 -27.37
N GLN A 655 26.60 -17.73 -27.18
CA GLN A 655 26.99 -16.43 -26.66
C GLN A 655 26.80 -15.36 -27.75
N PRO A 656 26.08 -14.27 -27.45
CA PRO A 656 25.79 -13.25 -28.44
C PRO A 656 27.05 -12.54 -28.93
N ARG A 657 27.06 -12.11 -30.20
CA ARG A 657 28.03 -11.14 -30.70
C ARG A 657 27.74 -9.81 -30.01
N GLY A 658 28.66 -9.37 -29.17
CA GLY A 658 28.43 -8.30 -28.21
C GLY A 658 28.30 -6.91 -28.82
N GLN A 659 27.31 -6.14 -28.37
CA GLN A 659 27.26 -4.67 -28.48
C GLN A 659 27.57 -4.03 -27.12
N LEU A 660 28.11 -2.81 -27.13
CA LEU A 660 28.17 -1.98 -25.93
C LEU A 660 26.75 -1.70 -25.44
N PRO A 661 26.49 -1.71 -24.12
CA PRO A 661 25.16 -1.41 -23.63
C PRO A 661 24.67 -0.02 -24.05
N GLY A 662 23.39 0.15 -24.37
CA GLY A 662 22.80 1.46 -24.68
C GLY A 662 22.75 2.39 -23.46
N MET A 663 22.38 3.65 -23.70
CA MET A 663 22.24 4.67 -22.65
C MET A 663 20.85 4.61 -22.00
N VAL A 664 20.75 5.04 -20.73
CA VAL A 664 19.49 5.06 -19.96
C VAL A 664 18.63 6.26 -20.36
N ASN A 665 17.36 5.99 -20.69
CA ASN A 665 16.39 7.00 -21.12
C ASN A 665 15.39 7.45 -20.05
N GLU A 666 15.38 6.78 -18.90
CA GLU A 666 14.28 6.86 -17.93
C GLU A 666 14.53 7.81 -16.75
N TYR A 667 15.69 8.44 -16.71
CA TYR A 667 15.92 9.50 -15.76
C TYR A 667 14.88 10.62 -15.94
N PRO A 668 14.41 11.29 -14.86
CA PRO A 668 13.57 12.48 -14.96
C PRO A 668 14.40 13.66 -15.51
N GLY A 669 14.73 13.60 -16.80
CA GLY A 669 15.79 14.38 -17.47
C GLY A 669 17.12 13.62 -17.53
N GLY A 670 18.05 13.98 -18.41
CA GLY A 670 19.42 13.50 -18.44
C GLY A 670 20.15 13.84 -17.14
N VAL A 671 20.83 12.84 -16.60
CA VAL A 671 21.64 12.94 -15.38
C VAL A 671 23.08 12.55 -15.69
N LEU A 672 24.01 13.44 -15.35
CA LEU A 672 25.44 13.14 -15.37
C LEU A 672 26.15 13.77 -14.17
N HIS A 673 27.31 13.22 -13.84
CA HIS A 673 28.15 13.71 -12.73
C HIS A 673 29.52 14.10 -13.26
N ILE A 674 29.97 15.31 -12.94
CA ILE A 674 31.26 15.85 -13.40
C ILE A 674 32.21 16.00 -12.21
N CYS A 675 33.38 15.39 -12.31
CA CYS A 675 34.52 15.63 -11.43
C CYS A 675 35.44 16.67 -12.10
N PRO A 676 35.51 17.92 -11.58
CA PRO A 676 36.43 18.93 -12.11
C PRO A 676 37.87 18.72 -11.62
N ASN A 677 38.08 17.83 -10.65
CA ASN A 677 39.36 17.56 -10.02
C ASN A 677 40.10 16.42 -10.76
N GLN A 678 41.39 16.24 -10.47
CA GLN A 678 42.21 15.23 -11.14
C GLN A 678 41.73 13.82 -10.81
N ASN A 679 41.24 13.60 -9.58
CA ASN A 679 40.70 12.34 -9.12
C ASN A 679 39.46 12.56 -8.21
N TRP A 680 38.65 11.52 -8.04
CA TRP A 680 37.43 11.60 -7.21
C TRP A 680 37.75 11.66 -5.71
N ASN A 681 38.92 11.17 -5.30
CA ASN A 681 39.40 11.12 -3.92
C ASN A 681 40.25 12.33 -3.52
N ASP A 682 40.30 13.37 -4.36
CA ASP A 682 40.91 14.66 -4.01
C ASP A 682 40.16 15.31 -2.83
N GLU A 683 40.77 16.31 -2.18
CA GLU A 683 40.37 16.84 -0.85
C GLU A 683 38.87 17.11 -0.67
N GLU A 684 38.17 17.55 -1.73
CA GLU A 684 36.77 17.94 -1.65
C GLU A 684 35.78 16.77 -1.79
N ARG A 685 36.21 15.61 -2.34
CA ARG A 685 35.38 14.41 -2.57
C ARG A 685 33.94 14.74 -3.03
N ALA A 686 33.80 15.48 -4.12
CA ALA A 686 32.51 15.97 -4.61
C ALA A 686 32.42 16.00 -6.14
N PHE A 687 31.19 15.93 -6.64
CA PHE A 687 30.85 16.06 -8.06
C PHE A 687 29.90 17.23 -8.29
N LEU A 688 29.91 17.75 -9.51
CA LEU A 688 28.83 18.55 -10.06
C LEU A 688 27.80 17.60 -10.67
N SER A 689 26.65 17.48 -10.04
CA SER A 689 25.50 16.75 -10.56
C SER A 689 24.70 17.66 -11.48
N VAL A 690 24.56 17.27 -12.74
CA VAL A 690 23.86 18.04 -13.76
C VAL A 690 22.57 17.32 -14.13
N LEU A 691 21.45 17.98 -13.89
CA LEU A 691 20.14 17.57 -14.39
C LEU A 691 19.77 18.46 -15.57
N PHE A 692 19.42 17.86 -16.69
CA PHE A 692 19.04 18.58 -17.91
C PHE A 692 17.98 17.78 -18.66
N ASP A 693 17.26 18.38 -19.59
CA ASP A 693 16.42 17.60 -20.50
C ASP A 693 17.31 17.10 -21.67
N PRO A 694 17.38 15.77 -21.90
CA PRO A 694 18.30 15.23 -22.89
C PRO A 694 17.90 15.62 -24.32
N ASP A 695 16.61 15.89 -24.54
CA ASP A 695 16.03 16.24 -25.83
C ASP A 695 15.90 17.77 -26.02
N ASP A 696 15.94 18.55 -24.94
CA ASP A 696 15.92 20.01 -24.99
C ASP A 696 17.28 20.61 -25.36
N THR A 697 17.38 21.19 -26.55
CA THR A 697 18.56 21.98 -26.95
C THR A 697 18.64 23.33 -26.23
N CYS A 698 17.61 23.75 -25.50
CA CYS A 698 17.57 25.02 -24.78
C CYS A 698 18.23 24.92 -23.40
N GLU A 699 19.14 25.85 -23.09
CA GLU A 699 19.87 25.87 -21.81
C GLU A 699 19.01 26.19 -20.58
N LYS A 700 17.72 26.51 -20.76
CA LYS A 700 16.86 27.04 -19.70
C LYS A 700 16.45 26.01 -18.64
N SER A 701 16.65 24.71 -18.90
CA SER A 701 16.26 23.61 -18.02
C SER A 701 17.41 23.01 -17.21
N ILE A 702 18.64 23.54 -17.34
CA ILE A 702 19.83 22.95 -16.71
C ILE A 702 19.90 23.31 -15.22
N ARG A 703 20.03 22.30 -14.36
CA ARG A 703 20.30 22.45 -12.93
C ARG A 703 21.64 21.80 -12.60
N ILE A 704 22.60 22.62 -12.19
CA ILE A 704 23.90 22.16 -11.73
C ILE A 704 23.94 22.28 -10.22
N ARG A 705 24.23 21.18 -9.54
CA ARG A 705 24.38 21.14 -8.10
C ARG A 705 25.71 20.50 -7.74
N ARG A 706 26.47 21.15 -6.88
CA ARG A 706 27.62 20.55 -6.23
C ARG A 706 27.14 19.61 -5.12
N ALA A 707 27.51 18.34 -5.17
CA ALA A 707 27.09 17.31 -4.23
C ALA A 707 28.29 16.52 -3.69
N PRO A 708 28.35 16.26 -2.38
CA PRO A 708 29.34 15.33 -1.81
C PRO A 708 29.14 13.92 -2.37
N ILE A 709 30.22 13.17 -2.56
CA ILE A 709 30.14 11.79 -3.08
C ILE A 709 29.30 10.91 -2.16
N ASP A 710 29.59 10.96 -0.86
CA ASP A 710 29.02 10.15 0.21
C ASP A 710 29.01 10.95 1.53
N ALA A 711 28.60 10.31 2.63
CA ALA A 711 28.57 10.93 3.96
C ALA A 711 29.95 11.18 4.58
N GLN A 712 31.03 10.61 4.01
CA GLN A 712 32.40 10.81 4.48
C GLN A 712 33.10 11.98 3.78
N SER A 713 32.49 12.53 2.72
CA SER A 713 32.99 13.72 2.05
C SER A 713 33.09 14.91 3.01
N PRO A 714 34.19 15.69 3.01
CA PRO A 714 34.31 16.88 3.85
C PRO A 714 33.26 17.97 3.57
N LEU A 715 32.60 17.91 2.41
CA LEU A 715 31.50 18.82 2.04
C LEU A 715 30.12 18.31 2.48
N TYR A 716 30.04 17.12 3.08
CA TYR A 716 28.79 16.59 3.61
C TYR A 716 28.40 17.34 4.88
N ASP A 717 27.23 17.95 4.83
CA ASP A 717 26.60 18.60 5.98
C ASP A 717 25.24 17.91 6.22
N PRO A 718 25.11 17.06 7.24
CA PRO A 718 23.87 16.35 7.52
C PRO A 718 22.73 17.34 7.80
N LYS A 719 23.02 18.51 8.38
CA LYS A 719 22.00 19.52 8.73
C LYS A 719 21.44 20.25 7.51
N ALA A 720 22.18 20.29 6.42
CA ALA A 720 21.73 20.95 5.20
C ALA A 720 20.77 20.07 4.36
N GLY A 721 20.48 18.83 4.79
CA GLY A 721 19.65 17.89 4.04
C GLY A 721 20.20 17.60 2.64
N LYS A 722 21.52 17.73 2.46
CA LYS A 722 22.13 17.62 1.13
C LYS A 722 22.26 16.15 0.75
N GLN A 723 21.42 15.68 -0.17
CA GLN A 723 21.61 14.38 -0.82
C GLN A 723 23.02 14.26 -1.42
N THR A 724 23.69 13.15 -1.11
CA THR A 724 24.98 12.75 -1.68
C THR A 724 24.79 12.18 -3.10
N VAL A 725 25.86 12.13 -3.88
CA VAL A 725 25.85 11.46 -5.20
C VAL A 725 25.46 9.99 -5.05
N GLN A 726 26.01 9.30 -4.04
CA GLN A 726 25.68 7.92 -3.71
C GLN A 726 24.18 7.73 -3.42
N HIS A 727 23.61 8.53 -2.52
CA HIS A 727 22.19 8.42 -2.18
C HIS A 727 21.30 8.68 -3.38
N TRP A 728 21.65 9.67 -4.21
CA TRP A 728 20.87 9.99 -5.39
C TRP A 728 20.94 8.91 -6.48
N MET A 729 22.14 8.33 -6.72
CA MET A 729 22.29 7.18 -7.60
C MET A 729 21.51 5.97 -7.08
N LEU A 730 21.51 5.70 -5.77
CA LEU A 730 20.75 4.61 -5.17
C LEU A 730 19.24 4.83 -5.25
N ASP A 731 18.75 6.04 -4.98
CA ASP A 731 17.33 6.40 -5.11
C ASP A 731 16.87 6.19 -6.56
N LEU A 732 17.62 6.71 -7.54
CA LEU A 732 17.34 6.48 -8.96
C LEU A 732 17.40 4.98 -9.29
N ALA A 733 18.50 4.30 -8.99
CA ALA A 733 18.62 2.88 -9.27
C ALA A 733 17.49 2.06 -8.61
N SER A 734 17.05 2.37 -7.40
CA SER A 734 15.98 1.65 -6.72
C SER A 734 14.65 1.73 -7.46
N ARG A 735 14.31 2.90 -8.00
CA ARG A 735 13.07 3.16 -8.74
C ARG A 735 13.02 2.40 -10.07
N TYR A 736 14.16 2.17 -10.70
CA TYR A 736 14.25 1.58 -12.04
C TYR A 736 14.89 0.16 -12.05
N SER A 737 15.39 -0.35 -10.93
CA SER A 737 16.17 -1.60 -10.88
C SER A 737 15.39 -2.84 -11.33
N GLN A 738 14.08 -2.90 -11.09
CA GLN A 738 13.30 -4.13 -11.30
C GLN A 738 13.21 -4.56 -12.78
N GLY A 739 13.14 -3.60 -13.72
CA GLY A 739 13.11 -3.88 -15.16
C GLY A 739 14.43 -4.40 -15.72
N HIS A 740 15.55 -3.92 -15.18
CA HIS A 740 16.90 -4.14 -15.72
C HIS A 740 17.66 -5.28 -15.05
N THR A 741 17.46 -5.46 -13.75
CA THR A 741 18.22 -6.44 -12.95
C THR A 741 17.88 -7.85 -13.36
N ARG A 742 16.59 -8.19 -13.57
CA ARG A 742 16.19 -9.57 -13.92
C ARG A 742 16.74 -10.06 -15.25
N PRO A 743 16.64 -9.31 -16.38
CA PRO A 743 17.28 -9.70 -17.63
C PRO A 743 18.79 -9.91 -17.49
N TRP A 744 19.47 -9.00 -16.77
CA TRP A 744 20.91 -9.08 -16.52
C TRP A 744 21.29 -10.29 -15.66
N GLU A 745 20.56 -10.59 -14.59
CA GLU A 745 20.77 -11.78 -13.77
C GLU A 745 20.58 -13.06 -14.59
N LYS A 746 19.53 -13.12 -15.40
CA LYS A 746 19.28 -14.28 -16.27
C LYS A 746 20.37 -14.46 -17.32
N ALA A 747 20.81 -13.39 -17.98
CA ALA A 747 21.91 -13.42 -18.94
C ALA A 747 23.24 -13.81 -18.26
N THR A 748 23.51 -13.25 -17.08
CA THR A 748 24.68 -13.59 -16.25
C THR A 748 24.65 -15.07 -15.85
N ASN A 749 23.49 -15.60 -15.47
CA ASN A 749 23.34 -17.01 -15.12
C ASN A 749 23.47 -17.94 -16.32
N LYS A 750 23.28 -17.43 -17.54
CA LYS A 750 23.61 -18.14 -18.79
C LYS A 750 25.09 -18.04 -19.18
N GLY A 751 25.90 -17.30 -18.42
CA GLY A 751 27.31 -17.09 -18.73
C GLY A 751 27.56 -16.11 -19.87
N TRP A 752 26.57 -15.29 -20.25
CA TRP A 752 26.76 -14.27 -21.28
C TRP A 752 27.78 -13.24 -20.81
N THR A 753 28.67 -12.78 -21.69
CA THR A 753 29.66 -11.73 -21.37
C THR A 753 29.44 -10.43 -22.13
N ALA A 754 28.41 -10.38 -22.98
CA ALA A 754 28.00 -9.21 -23.73
C ALA A 754 26.49 -9.28 -24.04
N TRP A 755 25.91 -8.14 -24.40
CA TRP A 755 24.52 -8.07 -24.85
C TRP A 755 24.41 -8.31 -26.36
N PRO A 756 23.35 -8.97 -26.83
CA PRO A 756 23.12 -9.16 -28.26
C PRO A 756 22.91 -7.83 -28.97
N CYS A 757 23.47 -7.74 -30.18
CA CYS A 757 23.07 -6.73 -31.15
C CYS A 757 21.62 -6.99 -31.60
N LEU A 758 20.89 -5.91 -31.92
CA LEU A 758 19.57 -5.99 -32.55
C LEU A 758 19.61 -6.52 -33.99
#